data_AF-A0A8F9RQ76-F1
#
_entry.id   AF-A0A8F9RQ76-F1
#
_cell.length_a   1.000
_cell.length_b   1.000
_cell.length_c   1.000
_cell.angle_alpha   90.00
_cell.angle_beta   90.00
_cell.angle_gamma   90.00
#
_symmetry.space_group_name_H-M   'P 1'
#
loop_
_entity.id
_entity.type
_entity.pdbx_description
1 polymer ?
#
loop_
_entity_poly.entity_id
_entity_poly.type
_entity_poly.pdbx_seq_one_letter_code
_entity_poly.pdbx_strand_id
1 'polypeptide(L)'
;MKNLTIKLGLLLLCSFLFTVKGQGKNYIEELNRSMPQSPGVSSLMKFEEVPVSLYTGIPDVNIPIGDFNTNSSKLNLNVSLNYHPLSAKVDDVASEYGLGWSLFAGGMISRTIRDLPDESTHSDQKYGMYYNTLPEKENNFNIVKDYLLNGTGSGLNTEKAKRQIFESVLFNRFDNSYDMYQYNFMGYTGRFFIKKDETTGQLQLVKLDKNNLKINFFFNTEKSPIKFEIIDDKGLKYIFDVIEKSSRSYLINSINSGNVNTNESLDYHNLNTGFYLSEVYEDTKQLLKFNYTAVEIAQSTTIFKRRGQQYPYENTLAYSPCYTDIETTFPANEETSIFLNTTGTRFLDNIQVTDRVKIYFEYTGNRQDTNVALPNNHKKLSKITTKGYYGNNLIREFNFVYTYSQNIESKMVLSKVNILDKNLQSDHSYGLFYGGNGKKFVFNSSDDELRGDLWGHYRCVQNTKILDIISPNTMFEPSPGCIEKDVLTKMTLPTGGEIRYNYELNTYNYKPRSTTVSQDPSANPIEEITDYSSNLRNWDTVSASIIINNFGQSPLHFFTITEPQEITFNSGGGAYTGEPWALNFYKLNESTGQLEGTGIQALGPIVDADPNYITWQKRNFPAGKFYAVLSTVSGNMPQNPIPTNFTAGFMAYYRKHNHTENFLYGGGIRIKEIAFLNDASSVQKKKLYEYNDITDTSKSSGALVFPVPVFQFEEYYNNFYMCIDPASQLMIPHTLEMTYNTISTKNLLSPEKTRGADVGYKYISVKDIDYTVTNAVVSKGRTMHQFSSPIDSPNSLFNYFSMSPPGAYASNFDYRRGNLMNKKVFDAANNMVYQENNIYNDSFVTEITGINFLARKNFIFNRFNTSDIDSYAVFKTAMDNCYLSSFLCQYTSAMGIRSIRYHSSTFIFQKKL
;
A
#
# COMPACT_ATOMS: atom_id res chain seq x y z
N MET A 1 5.22 -20.43 -68.39
CA MET A 1 6.33 -19.97 -67.53
C MET A 1 6.05 -18.70 -66.71
N LYS A 2 5.07 -17.83 -67.03
CA LYS A 2 4.73 -16.64 -66.21
C LYS A 2 3.91 -16.90 -64.92
N ASN A 3 3.15 -18.00 -64.83
CA ASN A 3 2.33 -18.29 -63.65
C ASN A 3 3.04 -19.09 -62.54
N LEU A 4 4.22 -19.66 -62.83
CA LEU A 4 5.01 -20.43 -61.85
C LEU A 4 5.98 -19.52 -61.07
N THR A 5 6.49 -18.46 -61.70
CA THR A 5 7.34 -17.45 -61.06
C THR A 5 6.56 -16.49 -60.15
N ILE A 6 5.27 -16.24 -60.39
CA ILE A 6 4.42 -15.43 -59.50
C ILE A 6 4.06 -16.19 -58.21
N LYS A 7 3.86 -17.52 -58.27
CA LYS A 7 3.60 -18.34 -57.07
C LYS A 7 4.84 -18.61 -56.22
N LEU A 8 6.02 -18.75 -56.84
CA LEU A 8 7.28 -18.90 -56.10
C LEU A 8 7.73 -17.56 -55.47
N GLY A 9 7.46 -16.43 -56.13
CA GLY A 9 7.70 -15.09 -55.59
C GLY A 9 6.78 -14.72 -54.42
N LEU A 10 5.51 -15.16 -54.43
CA LEU A 10 4.58 -14.93 -53.30
C LEU A 10 4.91 -15.81 -52.08
N LEU A 11 5.41 -17.04 -52.27
CA LEU A 11 5.82 -17.91 -51.16
C LEU A 11 7.09 -17.41 -50.47
N LEU A 12 8.07 -16.90 -51.22
CA LEU A 12 9.32 -16.36 -50.67
C LEU A 12 9.15 -15.00 -49.98
N LEU A 13 8.18 -14.17 -50.41
CA LEU A 13 7.83 -12.93 -49.72
C LEU A 13 7.05 -13.19 -48.40
N CYS A 14 6.29 -14.29 -48.32
CA CYS A 14 5.58 -14.69 -47.11
C CYS A 14 6.53 -15.24 -46.04
N SER A 15 7.60 -15.95 -46.42
CA SER A 15 8.58 -16.49 -45.47
C SER A 15 9.50 -15.46 -44.82
N PHE A 16 9.63 -14.26 -45.39
CA PHE A 16 10.43 -13.17 -44.79
C PHE A 16 9.63 -12.23 -43.87
N LEU A 17 8.30 -12.39 -43.76
CA LEU A 17 7.44 -11.57 -42.90
C LEU A 17 7.10 -12.18 -41.52
N PHE A 18 7.54 -13.41 -41.22
CA PHE A 18 7.17 -14.12 -39.99
C PHE A 18 8.36 -14.57 -39.12
N THR A 19 9.34 -13.69 -38.91
CA THR A 19 10.33 -13.88 -37.83
C THR A 19 10.39 -12.67 -36.91
N VAL A 20 9.25 -12.36 -36.28
CA VAL A 20 9.26 -11.63 -35.01
C VAL A 20 8.55 -12.53 -34.00
N LYS A 21 9.35 -13.27 -33.23
CA LYS A 21 8.87 -13.97 -32.03
C LYS A 21 8.44 -12.89 -31.04
N GLY A 22 7.13 -12.64 -30.94
CA GLY A 22 6.59 -11.79 -29.88
C GLY A 22 6.55 -12.62 -28.61
N GLN A 23 7.46 -12.36 -27.67
CA GLN A 23 7.22 -12.77 -26.29
C GLN A 23 6.15 -11.82 -25.74
N GLY A 24 4.99 -12.36 -25.35
CA GLY A 24 4.00 -11.56 -24.62
C GLY A 24 4.63 -11.05 -23.33
N LYS A 25 4.65 -9.73 -23.13
CA LYS A 25 5.17 -9.14 -21.89
C LYS A 25 4.30 -9.57 -20.71
N ASN A 26 4.95 -9.84 -19.58
CA ASN A 26 4.28 -10.26 -18.36
C ASN A 26 3.43 -9.12 -17.80
N TYR A 27 2.14 -9.37 -17.55
CA TYR A 27 1.20 -8.44 -16.92
C TYR A 27 1.69 -7.86 -15.57
N ILE A 28 2.56 -8.59 -14.85
CA ILE A 28 3.22 -8.12 -13.61
C ILE A 28 4.18 -6.95 -13.86
N GLU A 29 4.80 -6.84 -15.03
CA GLU A 29 5.62 -5.67 -15.42
C GLU A 29 4.80 -4.36 -15.49
N GLU A 30 3.49 -4.49 -15.72
CA GLU A 30 2.56 -3.37 -15.89
C GLU A 30 1.91 -2.95 -14.56
N LEU A 31 1.81 -3.88 -13.60
CA LEU A 31 1.07 -3.71 -12.36
C LEU A 31 1.64 -2.66 -11.39
N ASN A 32 2.92 -2.28 -11.52
CA ASN A 32 3.52 -1.31 -10.59
C ASN A 32 4.68 -0.51 -11.19
N ARG A 33 4.40 0.21 -12.27
CA ARG A 33 5.35 1.13 -12.93
C ARG A 33 5.52 2.48 -12.23
N SER A 34 4.91 2.69 -11.06
CA SER A 34 5.11 3.92 -10.30
C SER A 34 6.52 3.99 -9.73
N MET A 35 7.27 5.02 -10.09
CA MET A 35 8.57 5.30 -9.47
C MET A 35 8.34 6.03 -8.13
N PRO A 36 8.77 5.45 -7.00
CA PRO A 36 8.71 6.10 -5.70
C PRO A 36 9.73 7.24 -5.63
N GLN A 37 9.46 8.18 -4.74
CA GLN A 37 10.30 9.35 -4.47
C GLN A 37 11.50 8.95 -3.57
N SER A 38 12.54 9.78 -3.52
CA SER A 38 13.64 9.59 -2.55
C SER A 38 13.12 9.62 -1.10
N PRO A 39 13.81 8.99 -0.13
CA PRO A 39 13.33 8.89 1.25
C PRO A 39 12.97 10.23 1.90
N GLY A 40 13.80 11.25 1.74
CA GLY A 40 13.53 12.61 2.24
C GLY A 40 12.26 13.21 1.62
N VAL A 41 12.06 13.02 0.32
CA VAL A 41 10.89 13.55 -0.41
C VAL A 41 9.62 12.80 -0.04
N SER A 42 9.67 11.46 0.03
CA SER A 42 8.56 10.62 0.51
C SER A 42 8.11 11.02 1.91
N SER A 43 9.07 11.24 2.83
CA SER A 43 8.78 11.69 4.20
C SER A 43 8.16 13.09 4.23
N LEU A 44 8.55 14.01 3.33
CA LEU A 44 7.96 15.35 3.23
C LEU A 44 6.55 15.31 2.63
N MET A 45 6.35 14.56 1.55
CA MET A 45 5.04 14.43 0.88
C MET A 45 4.02 13.72 1.76
N LYS A 46 4.46 12.92 2.74
CA LYS A 46 3.57 12.29 3.73
C LYS A 46 2.63 13.28 4.44
N PHE A 47 3.10 14.50 4.71
CA PHE A 47 2.28 15.54 5.35
C PHE A 47 1.17 16.09 4.45
N GLU A 48 1.33 16.00 3.13
CA GLU A 48 0.27 16.29 2.16
C GLU A 48 -0.66 15.09 2.01
N GLU A 49 -0.11 13.88 1.95
CA GLU A 49 -0.89 12.66 1.80
C GLU A 49 -1.81 12.41 2.99
N VAL A 50 -1.26 12.44 4.22
CA VAL A 50 -1.98 12.24 5.48
C VAL A 50 -1.76 13.48 6.35
N PRO A 51 -2.65 14.47 6.31
CA PRO A 51 -2.47 15.69 7.08
C PRO A 51 -2.58 15.44 8.59
N VAL A 52 -1.87 16.27 9.35
CA VAL A 52 -1.99 16.37 10.81
C VAL A 52 -3.40 16.87 11.16
N SER A 53 -4.20 16.03 11.79
CA SER A 53 -5.57 16.39 12.17
C SER A 53 -6.16 15.44 13.22
N LEU A 54 -7.22 15.88 13.90
CA LEU A 54 -8.02 15.01 14.76
C LEU A 54 -8.69 13.86 13.97
N TYR A 55 -9.07 14.12 12.71
CA TYR A 55 -9.75 13.14 11.87
C TYR A 55 -8.83 11.97 11.49
N THR A 56 -7.57 12.25 11.18
CA THR A 56 -6.55 11.25 10.85
C THR A 56 -5.90 10.64 12.10
N GLY A 57 -6.13 11.23 13.28
CA GLY A 57 -5.51 10.80 14.54
C GLY A 57 -4.02 11.13 14.65
N ILE A 58 -3.50 11.99 13.77
CA ILE A 58 -2.08 12.36 13.69
C ILE A 58 -1.83 13.63 14.51
N PRO A 59 -0.95 13.60 15.54
CA PRO A 59 -0.59 14.78 16.31
C PRO A 59 0.44 15.66 15.59
N ASP A 60 0.45 16.95 15.89
CA ASP A 60 1.50 17.88 15.46
C ASP A 60 2.71 17.72 16.38
N VAL A 61 3.84 17.25 15.82
CA VAL A 61 5.10 17.08 16.53
C VAL A 61 6.20 17.75 15.72
N ASN A 62 6.82 18.77 16.28
CA ASN A 62 7.88 19.51 15.61
C ASN A 62 8.96 20.02 16.58
N ILE A 63 10.16 20.23 16.03
CA ILE A 63 11.29 20.90 16.67
C ILE A 63 11.57 22.18 15.88
N PRO A 64 11.23 23.36 16.41
CA PRO A 64 11.51 24.62 15.74
C PRO A 64 13.02 24.91 15.76
N ILE A 65 13.57 25.21 14.59
CA ILE A 65 14.96 25.68 14.42
C ILE A 65 15.00 27.20 14.48
N GLY A 66 14.04 27.88 13.84
CA GLY A 66 13.89 29.32 13.95
C GLY A 66 12.88 29.93 12.98
N ASP A 67 12.43 31.13 13.34
CA ASP A 67 11.61 32.00 12.50
C ASP A 67 12.46 33.17 11.99
N PHE A 68 12.68 33.23 10.68
CA PHE A 68 13.57 34.19 10.06
C PHE A 68 12.81 35.18 9.18
N ASN A 69 12.56 36.36 9.74
CA ASN A 69 11.90 37.45 9.02
C ASN A 69 12.68 37.84 7.77
N THR A 70 11.98 37.96 6.65
CA THR A 70 12.54 38.48 5.41
C THR A 70 12.50 40.01 5.40
N ASN A 71 13.01 40.63 4.33
CA ASN A 71 12.83 42.06 4.09
C ASN A 71 11.43 42.43 3.54
N SER A 72 10.45 41.53 3.68
CA SER A 72 9.05 41.73 3.34
C SER A 72 8.18 41.30 4.52
N SER A 73 7.12 42.06 4.82
CA SER A 73 6.14 41.67 5.84
C SER A 73 5.22 40.52 5.39
N LYS A 74 5.23 40.19 4.08
CA LYS A 74 4.36 39.15 3.49
C LYS A 74 4.88 37.73 3.72
N LEU A 75 6.19 37.60 3.98
CA LEU A 75 6.90 36.32 4.06
C LEU A 75 7.82 36.26 5.28
N ASN A 76 7.66 35.19 6.06
CA ASN A 76 8.59 34.75 7.08
C ASN A 76 9.06 33.33 6.72
N LEU A 77 10.34 33.03 6.89
CA LEU A 77 10.87 31.68 6.73
C LEU A 77 10.87 30.98 8.09
N ASN A 78 9.91 30.07 8.30
CA ASN A 78 9.94 29.13 9.41
C ASN A 78 10.80 27.92 9.02
N VAL A 79 11.78 27.59 9.85
CA VAL A 79 12.61 26.39 9.72
C VAL A 79 12.31 25.46 10.89
N SER A 80 11.87 24.24 10.60
CA SER A 80 11.55 23.24 11.62
C SER A 80 11.83 21.83 11.13
N LEU A 81 12.08 20.92 12.07
CA LEU A 81 11.94 19.49 11.84
C LEU A 81 10.54 19.07 12.27
N ASN A 82 9.83 18.33 11.42
CA ASN A 82 8.48 17.86 11.71
C ASN A 82 8.46 16.34 11.68
N TYR A 83 7.76 15.72 12.62
CA TYR A 83 7.67 14.27 12.76
C TYR A 83 6.29 13.77 12.31
N HIS A 84 6.29 12.73 11.48
CA HIS A 84 5.08 12.05 11.02
C HIS A 84 5.07 10.59 11.50
N PRO A 85 4.13 10.18 12.36
CA PRO A 85 4.19 8.87 13.02
C PRO A 85 3.85 7.68 12.10
N LEU A 86 3.16 7.91 10.97
CA LEU A 86 2.92 6.86 9.95
C LEU A 86 4.14 6.56 9.06
N SER A 87 5.29 7.16 9.35
CA SER A 87 6.55 6.95 8.62
C SER A 87 7.49 5.97 9.35
N ALA A 88 6.91 5.04 10.11
CA ALA A 88 7.60 4.02 10.89
C ALA A 88 7.10 2.59 10.54
N LYS A 89 6.62 2.38 9.31
CA LYS A 89 6.29 1.05 8.80
C LYS A 89 7.54 0.20 8.62
N VAL A 90 7.34 -1.10 8.42
CA VAL A 90 8.43 -2.08 8.19
C VAL A 90 9.28 -1.68 6.99
N ASP A 91 8.68 -1.27 5.89
CA ASP A 91 9.41 -0.89 4.67
C ASP A 91 9.84 0.59 4.66
N ASP A 92 9.46 1.39 5.64
CA ASP A 92 9.79 2.81 5.63
C ASP A 92 11.30 3.02 5.85
N VAL A 93 11.89 3.82 4.97
CA VAL A 93 13.29 4.20 4.99
C VAL A 93 13.41 5.55 5.70
N ALA A 94 14.36 5.64 6.64
CA ALA A 94 14.63 6.91 7.31
C ALA A 94 15.18 7.95 6.32
N SER A 95 14.63 9.17 6.40
CA SER A 95 15.20 10.34 5.74
C SER A 95 16.57 10.67 6.34
N GLU A 96 17.23 11.68 5.80
CA GLU A 96 18.51 12.18 6.29
C GLU A 96 18.38 12.89 7.64
N TYR A 97 17.14 13.11 8.10
CA TYR A 97 16.79 13.69 9.38
C TYR A 97 16.33 12.63 10.41
N GLY A 98 16.34 11.35 10.04
CA GLY A 98 15.88 10.23 10.87
C GLY A 98 14.49 9.73 10.50
N LEU A 99 14.15 8.51 10.96
CA LEU A 99 12.86 7.88 10.66
C LEU A 99 11.69 8.77 11.07
N GLY A 100 10.81 9.05 10.11
CA GLY A 100 9.64 9.90 10.24
C GLY A 100 9.88 11.40 10.43
N TRP A 101 11.12 11.88 10.40
CA TRP A 101 11.44 13.30 10.46
C TRP A 101 11.61 13.89 9.06
N SER A 102 11.07 15.09 8.85
CA SER A 102 11.22 15.87 7.62
C SER A 102 11.61 17.31 7.95
N LEU A 103 12.51 17.88 7.17
CA LEU A 103 12.89 19.29 7.29
C LEU A 103 11.94 20.18 6.51
N PHE A 104 11.28 21.10 7.21
CA PHE A 104 10.49 22.19 6.64
C PHE A 104 11.38 23.43 6.59
N ALA A 105 12.07 23.62 5.46
CA ALA A 105 13.03 24.71 5.27
C ALA A 105 13.05 25.17 3.81
N GLY A 106 11.87 25.47 3.25
CA GLY A 106 11.67 25.75 1.83
C GLY A 106 10.52 24.90 1.27
N GLY A 107 10.82 24.14 0.21
CA GLY A 107 9.89 23.16 -0.32
C GLY A 107 10.26 22.65 -1.71
N MET A 108 9.40 21.82 -2.27
CA MET A 108 9.62 21.25 -3.59
C MET A 108 8.31 20.81 -4.27
N ILE A 109 8.43 20.51 -5.56
CA ILE A 109 7.43 19.79 -6.35
C ILE A 109 7.99 18.40 -6.68
N SER A 110 7.29 17.35 -6.31
CA SER A 110 7.60 15.97 -6.70
C SER A 110 6.72 15.52 -7.86
N ARG A 111 7.24 14.65 -8.72
CA ARG A 111 6.54 14.04 -9.85
C ARG A 111 6.53 12.52 -9.68
N THR A 112 5.34 11.96 -9.53
CA THR A 112 5.11 10.51 -9.56
C THR A 112 4.77 10.10 -10.99
N ILE A 113 5.68 9.35 -11.61
CA ILE A 113 5.45 8.76 -12.93
C ILE A 113 4.41 7.66 -12.83
N ARG A 114 3.41 7.65 -13.71
CA ARG A 114 2.36 6.64 -13.75
C ARG A 114 2.41 5.92 -15.09
N ASP A 115 2.92 4.69 -15.08
CA ASP A 115 3.20 3.90 -16.30
C ASP A 115 4.42 4.40 -17.07
N LEU A 116 4.25 5.37 -17.96
CA LEU A 116 5.33 6.00 -18.70
C LEU A 116 5.45 7.47 -18.34
N PRO A 117 6.63 8.08 -18.50
CA PRO A 117 6.71 9.54 -18.51
C PRO A 117 5.83 10.10 -19.63
N ASP A 118 5.03 11.11 -19.33
CA ASP A 118 4.13 11.74 -20.30
C ASP A 118 4.86 12.19 -21.60
N GLU A 119 6.15 12.54 -21.51
CA GLU A 119 7.03 12.95 -22.60
C GLU A 119 7.76 11.81 -23.32
N SER A 120 7.51 10.55 -22.96
CA SER A 120 8.22 9.41 -23.56
C SER A 120 7.85 9.23 -25.03
N THR A 121 8.86 9.11 -25.90
CA THR A 121 8.66 8.91 -27.34
C THR A 121 8.79 7.46 -27.79
N HIS A 122 9.64 6.62 -27.18
CA HIS A 122 10.00 5.31 -27.75
C HIS A 122 10.55 4.31 -26.72
N SER A 123 9.97 4.18 -25.52
CA SER A 123 10.26 2.98 -24.71
C SER A 123 9.44 1.80 -25.27
N ASP A 124 10.10 0.83 -25.90
CA ASP A 124 9.49 -0.42 -26.38
C ASP A 124 8.22 -0.28 -27.24
N GLN A 125 8.18 0.69 -28.17
CA GLN A 125 7.02 0.97 -29.05
C GLN A 125 5.78 1.52 -28.31
N LYS A 126 5.93 1.98 -27.07
CA LYS A 126 4.89 2.66 -26.29
C LYS A 126 5.16 4.15 -26.18
N TYR A 127 4.12 4.95 -26.37
CA TYR A 127 4.17 6.42 -26.42
C TYR A 127 3.51 7.06 -25.19
N GLY A 128 4.15 8.08 -24.62
CA GLY A 128 3.63 8.86 -23.50
C GLY A 128 2.46 9.78 -23.89
N MET A 129 1.76 10.31 -22.89
CA MET A 129 0.52 11.10 -23.04
C MET A 129 0.65 12.36 -23.93
N TYR A 130 1.85 12.93 -24.08
CA TYR A 130 2.06 14.13 -24.92
C TYR A 130 2.15 13.84 -26.43
N TYR A 131 2.25 12.57 -26.83
CA TYR A 131 2.46 12.13 -28.20
C TYR A 131 1.20 11.52 -28.80
N ASN A 132 0.21 12.38 -29.05
CA ASN A 132 -1.08 11.97 -29.64
C ASN A 132 -1.14 11.94 -31.16
N THR A 133 -0.13 12.46 -31.88
CA THR A 133 -0.12 12.51 -33.34
C THR A 133 1.15 11.85 -33.87
N LEU A 134 1.09 10.57 -34.26
CA LEU A 134 2.12 9.92 -35.07
C LEU A 134 1.61 9.74 -36.51
N PRO A 135 2.48 9.75 -37.52
CA PRO A 135 2.08 9.62 -38.93
C PRO A 135 1.23 8.39 -39.25
N GLU A 136 1.33 7.32 -38.46
CA GLU A 136 0.60 6.04 -38.68
C GLU A 136 -0.41 5.68 -37.57
N LYS A 137 -0.34 6.33 -36.39
CA LYS A 137 -1.16 6.01 -35.20
C LYS A 137 -1.45 7.27 -34.39
N GLU A 138 -2.67 7.41 -33.87
CA GLU A 138 -3.10 8.57 -33.08
C GLU A 138 -3.46 8.10 -31.67
N ASN A 139 -2.90 8.73 -30.62
CA ASN A 139 -3.34 8.49 -29.23
C ASN A 139 -4.64 9.28 -29.02
N ASN A 140 -5.77 8.59 -29.05
CA ASN A 140 -7.10 9.19 -28.93
C ASN A 140 -7.61 9.16 -27.48
N PHE A 141 -6.71 9.27 -26.49
CA PHE A 141 -7.06 9.25 -25.06
C PHE A 141 -8.25 10.15 -24.71
N ASN A 142 -8.26 11.42 -25.12
CA ASN A 142 -9.39 12.31 -24.76
C ASN A 142 -10.68 11.95 -25.49
N ILE A 143 -10.62 11.40 -26.71
CA ILE A 143 -11.82 10.91 -27.40
C ILE A 143 -12.41 9.72 -26.65
N VAL A 144 -11.57 8.79 -26.17
CA VAL A 144 -12.03 7.68 -25.32
C VAL A 144 -12.59 8.22 -24.00
N LYS A 145 -11.90 9.16 -23.36
CA LYS A 145 -12.34 9.84 -22.14
C LYS A 145 -13.73 10.46 -22.31
N ASP A 146 -13.93 11.23 -23.39
CA ASP A 146 -15.20 11.93 -23.66
C ASP A 146 -16.30 10.94 -24.05
N TYR A 147 -15.96 9.87 -24.76
CA TYR A 147 -16.87 8.75 -25.06
C TYR A 147 -17.37 8.07 -23.79
N LEU A 148 -16.47 7.84 -22.83
CA LEU A 148 -16.79 7.24 -21.54
C LEU A 148 -17.62 8.17 -20.63
N LEU A 149 -17.41 9.49 -20.70
CA LEU A 149 -18.14 10.47 -19.89
C LEU A 149 -19.56 10.75 -20.42
N ASN A 150 -19.72 10.85 -21.74
CA ASN A 150 -20.94 11.41 -22.35
C ASN A 150 -21.84 10.35 -23.03
N GLY A 151 -21.38 9.10 -23.13
CA GLY A 151 -22.14 8.02 -23.77
C GLY A 151 -22.23 8.11 -25.30
N THR A 152 -22.92 7.14 -25.92
CA THR A 152 -23.13 7.08 -27.37
C THR A 152 -24.15 8.13 -27.83
N GLY A 153 -23.89 8.79 -28.97
CA GLY A 153 -24.85 9.71 -29.64
C GLY A 153 -24.50 11.20 -29.60
N SER A 154 -23.36 11.60 -29.04
CA SER A 154 -22.91 12.98 -28.88
C SER A 154 -22.08 13.54 -30.06
N GLY A 155 -22.01 12.84 -31.20
CA GLY A 155 -21.14 13.21 -32.33
C GLY A 155 -19.68 12.76 -32.19
N LEU A 156 -19.37 11.93 -31.18
CA LEU A 156 -18.03 11.43 -30.90
C LEU A 156 -17.57 10.37 -31.92
N ASN A 157 -16.28 10.40 -32.26
CA ASN A 157 -15.68 9.50 -33.23
C ASN A 157 -15.46 8.09 -32.63
N THR A 158 -16.52 7.29 -32.61
CA THR A 158 -16.53 5.90 -32.11
C THR A 158 -15.44 5.03 -32.76
N GLU A 159 -15.06 5.31 -34.00
CA GLU A 159 -13.96 4.63 -34.69
C GLU A 159 -12.62 4.91 -34.02
N LYS A 160 -12.32 6.19 -33.73
CA LYS A 160 -11.09 6.57 -33.01
C LYS A 160 -11.04 5.97 -31.60
N ALA A 161 -12.18 5.91 -30.90
CA ALA A 161 -12.26 5.29 -29.58
C ALA A 161 -11.99 3.77 -29.65
N LYS A 162 -12.63 3.05 -30.58
CA LYS A 162 -12.38 1.62 -30.83
C LYS A 162 -10.94 1.36 -31.23
N ARG A 163 -10.36 2.21 -32.09
CA ARG A 163 -8.96 2.13 -32.50
C ARG A 163 -8.01 2.31 -31.32
N GLN A 164 -8.26 3.26 -30.42
CA GLN A 164 -7.46 3.44 -29.20
C GLN A 164 -7.53 2.21 -28.30
N ILE A 165 -8.72 1.66 -28.07
CA ILE A 165 -8.89 0.44 -27.28
C ILE A 165 -8.08 -0.70 -27.88
N PHE A 166 -8.17 -0.92 -29.19
CA PHE A 166 -7.38 -1.94 -29.90
C PHE A 166 -5.87 -1.75 -29.70
N GLU A 167 -5.38 -0.52 -29.88
CA GLU A 167 -3.94 -0.20 -29.79
C GLU A 167 -3.39 -0.23 -28.35
N SER A 168 -4.17 0.22 -27.36
CA SER A 168 -3.78 0.21 -25.95
C SER A 168 -3.90 -1.17 -25.30
N VAL A 169 -4.97 -1.93 -25.58
CA VAL A 169 -5.23 -3.23 -24.92
C VAL A 169 -4.42 -4.35 -25.52
N LEU A 170 -4.38 -4.45 -26.84
CA LEU A 170 -3.78 -5.61 -27.51
C LEU A 170 -2.29 -5.42 -27.80
N PHE A 171 -1.85 -4.17 -27.93
CA PHE A 171 -0.46 -3.87 -28.30
C PHE A 171 0.29 -3.02 -27.29
N ASN A 172 -0.36 -2.56 -26.20
CA ASN A 172 0.25 -1.72 -25.16
C ASN A 172 1.04 -0.53 -25.75
N ARG A 173 0.50 0.12 -26.79
CA ARG A 173 1.22 1.14 -27.58
C ARG A 173 1.12 2.56 -27.01
N PHE A 174 0.21 2.79 -26.08
CA PHE A 174 -0.01 4.11 -25.53
C PHE A 174 -0.07 4.05 -24.01
N ASP A 175 0.57 5.02 -23.38
CA ASP A 175 0.25 5.43 -22.03
C ASP A 175 -1.21 5.94 -21.98
N ASN A 176 -1.87 5.63 -20.88
CA ASN A 176 -3.26 6.00 -20.62
C ASN A 176 -3.43 6.66 -19.24
N SER A 177 -2.35 7.13 -18.60
CA SER A 177 -2.41 7.84 -17.32
C SER A 177 -1.47 9.04 -17.30
N TYR A 178 -1.98 10.21 -16.92
CA TYR A 178 -1.12 11.39 -16.71
C TYR A 178 -0.25 11.24 -15.47
N ASP A 179 0.98 11.76 -15.55
CA ASP A 179 1.85 11.88 -14.39
C ASP A 179 1.27 12.85 -13.36
N MET A 180 1.52 12.54 -12.08
CA MET A 180 1.01 13.32 -10.97
C MET A 180 2.11 14.17 -10.35
N TYR A 181 1.84 15.45 -10.16
CA TYR A 181 2.72 16.36 -9.44
C TYR A 181 2.11 16.68 -8.08
N GLN A 182 2.93 16.65 -7.04
CA GLN A 182 2.60 17.05 -5.68
C GLN A 182 3.56 18.14 -5.24
N TYR A 183 3.10 19.15 -4.51
CA TYR A 183 3.98 20.16 -3.96
C TYR A 183 3.74 20.35 -2.48
N ASN A 184 4.83 20.66 -1.76
CA ASN A 184 4.83 21.11 -0.38
C ASN A 184 5.91 22.19 -0.26
N PHE A 185 5.51 23.43 -0.02
CA PHE A 185 6.44 24.54 0.18
C PHE A 185 5.80 25.66 1.00
N MET A 186 6.55 26.23 1.95
CA MET A 186 6.18 27.48 2.64
C MET A 186 4.72 27.55 3.15
N GLY A 187 4.17 26.43 3.62
CA GLY A 187 2.78 26.32 4.11
C GLY A 187 1.72 26.01 3.05
N TYR A 188 2.10 25.89 1.78
CA TYR A 188 1.24 25.46 0.69
C TYR A 188 1.47 23.98 0.38
N THR A 189 0.37 23.25 0.19
CA THR A 189 0.38 21.86 -0.29
C THR A 189 -0.67 21.69 -1.38
N GLY A 190 -0.43 20.79 -2.33
CA GLY A 190 -1.42 20.47 -3.35
C GLY A 190 -0.91 19.60 -4.48
N ARG A 191 -1.75 19.43 -5.51
CA ARG A 191 -1.49 18.50 -6.62
C ARG A 191 -1.94 19.08 -7.95
N PHE A 192 -1.27 18.67 -9.02
CA PHE A 192 -1.65 18.99 -10.39
C PHE A 192 -1.15 17.94 -11.37
N PHE A 193 -1.65 17.98 -12.60
CA PHE A 193 -1.08 17.25 -13.74
C PHE A 193 -1.01 18.16 -14.95
N ILE A 194 -0.32 17.74 -16.01
CA ILE A 194 -0.17 18.50 -17.24
C ILE A 194 -0.83 17.70 -18.35
N LYS A 195 -1.77 18.34 -19.08
CA LYS A 195 -2.44 17.74 -20.23
C LYS A 195 -2.12 18.50 -21.50
N LYS A 196 -2.23 17.82 -22.63
CA LYS A 196 -2.20 18.47 -23.95
C LYS A 196 -3.61 18.92 -24.33
N ASP A 197 -3.76 20.19 -24.66
CA ASP A 197 -4.96 20.73 -25.29
C ASP A 197 -5.04 20.22 -26.73
N GLU A 198 -6.16 19.61 -27.11
CA GLU A 198 -6.29 18.96 -28.41
C GLU A 198 -6.49 19.93 -29.56
N THR A 199 -7.03 21.12 -29.29
CA THR A 199 -7.33 22.11 -30.33
C THR A 199 -6.08 22.88 -30.72
N THR A 200 -5.27 23.25 -29.74
CA THR A 200 -4.07 24.07 -29.90
C THR A 200 -2.78 23.25 -29.94
N GLY A 201 -2.82 22.01 -29.44
CA GLY A 201 -1.64 21.16 -29.27
C GLY A 201 -0.71 21.60 -28.13
N GLN A 202 -1.07 22.66 -27.39
CA GLN A 202 -0.26 23.21 -26.30
C GLN A 202 -0.43 22.41 -25.01
N LEU A 203 0.59 22.40 -24.16
CA LEU A 203 0.50 21.80 -22.82
C LEU A 203 -0.15 22.79 -21.85
N GLN A 204 -1.07 22.30 -21.02
CA GLN A 204 -1.81 23.05 -20.02
C GLN A 204 -1.74 22.33 -18.67
N LEU A 205 -1.46 23.08 -17.62
CA LEU A 205 -1.51 22.59 -16.24
C LEU A 205 -2.95 22.61 -15.72
N VAL A 206 -3.34 21.49 -15.10
CA VAL A 206 -4.64 21.32 -14.44
C VAL A 206 -4.40 21.09 -12.95
N LYS A 207 -4.76 22.09 -12.14
CA LYS A 207 -4.71 21.97 -10.68
C LYS A 207 -5.81 21.04 -10.19
N LEU A 208 -5.47 20.23 -9.20
CA LEU A 208 -6.41 19.38 -8.48
C LEU A 208 -6.80 19.98 -7.12
N ASP A 209 -6.31 21.19 -6.84
CA ASP A 209 -6.65 22.03 -5.70
C ASP A 209 -7.26 23.36 -6.16
N LYS A 210 -7.90 24.07 -5.23
CA LYS A 210 -8.56 25.36 -5.48
C LYS A 210 -7.95 26.53 -4.70
N ASN A 211 -6.65 26.46 -4.41
CA ASN A 211 -5.95 27.67 -3.99
C ASN A 211 -5.86 28.67 -5.16
N ASN A 212 -5.45 29.89 -4.86
CA ASN A 212 -5.27 30.95 -5.86
C ASN A 212 -3.85 30.96 -6.46
N LEU A 213 -3.06 29.89 -6.25
CA LEU A 213 -1.70 29.82 -6.79
C LEU A 213 -1.75 29.80 -8.31
N LYS A 214 -0.95 30.65 -8.95
CA LYS A 214 -0.70 30.61 -10.40
C LYS A 214 0.58 29.83 -10.63
N ILE A 215 0.50 28.74 -11.39
CA ILE A 215 1.64 27.85 -11.65
C ILE A 215 2.01 27.94 -13.14
N ASN A 216 3.19 28.48 -13.42
CA ASN A 216 3.80 28.42 -14.75
C ASN A 216 4.83 27.27 -14.76
N PHE A 217 5.01 26.65 -15.91
CA PHE A 217 5.90 25.50 -16.07
C PHE A 217 6.68 25.61 -17.38
N PHE A 218 7.87 25.04 -17.40
CA PHE A 218 8.81 25.14 -18.52
C PHE A 218 9.36 23.77 -18.87
N PHE A 219 9.47 23.52 -20.17
CA PHE A 219 9.90 22.25 -20.74
C PHE A 219 11.16 22.45 -21.60
N ASN A 220 11.98 21.41 -21.71
CA ASN A 220 13.05 21.37 -22.70
C ASN A 220 12.50 21.02 -24.11
N THR A 221 13.39 20.90 -25.09
CA THR A 221 13.04 20.52 -26.47
C THR A 221 12.40 19.13 -26.59
N GLU A 222 12.64 18.25 -25.62
CA GLU A 222 12.09 16.89 -25.53
C GLU A 222 10.77 16.84 -24.73
N LYS A 223 10.18 18.00 -24.40
CA LYS A 223 8.97 18.12 -23.57
C LYS A 223 9.13 17.55 -22.15
N SER A 224 10.35 17.43 -21.63
CA SER A 224 10.60 17.07 -20.24
C SER A 224 10.60 18.31 -19.34
N PRO A 225 9.88 18.28 -18.19
CA PRO A 225 9.74 19.46 -17.33
C PRO A 225 11.09 19.79 -16.67
N ILE A 226 11.46 21.07 -16.69
CA ILE A 226 12.75 21.55 -16.14
C ILE A 226 12.62 22.62 -15.08
N LYS A 227 11.49 23.34 -15.03
CA LYS A 227 11.27 24.43 -14.08
C LYS A 227 9.80 24.69 -13.84
N PHE A 228 9.46 25.09 -12.63
CA PHE A 228 8.17 25.64 -12.27
C PHE A 228 8.33 27.01 -11.59
N GLU A 229 7.36 27.89 -11.84
CA GLU A 229 7.23 29.17 -11.14
C GLU A 229 5.84 29.25 -10.54
N ILE A 230 5.76 29.43 -9.22
CA ILE A 230 4.49 29.57 -8.52
C ILE A 230 4.36 31.00 -8.01
N ILE A 231 3.20 31.62 -8.22
CA ILE A 231 2.88 32.95 -7.70
C ILE A 231 1.70 32.80 -6.75
N ASP A 232 1.85 33.28 -5.52
CA ASP A 232 0.80 33.23 -4.49
C ASP A 232 -0.18 34.42 -4.56
N ASP A 233 -1.16 34.42 -3.66
CA ASP A 233 -2.17 35.45 -3.50
C ASP A 233 -1.62 36.79 -2.98
N LYS A 234 -0.39 36.80 -2.45
CA LYS A 234 0.32 37.98 -1.97
C LYS A 234 1.26 38.59 -3.02
N GLY A 235 1.38 37.95 -4.18
CA GLY A 235 2.27 38.34 -5.29
C GLY A 235 3.71 37.86 -5.13
N LEU A 236 4.00 36.96 -4.20
CA LEU A 236 5.32 36.35 -4.05
C LEU A 236 5.53 35.30 -5.12
N LYS A 237 6.73 35.30 -5.73
CA LYS A 237 7.11 34.37 -6.79
C LYS A 237 8.14 33.37 -6.27
N TYR A 238 7.83 32.09 -6.39
CA TYR A 238 8.63 30.94 -5.97
C TYR A 238 9.18 30.21 -7.19
N ILE A 239 10.49 29.96 -7.23
CA ILE A 239 11.19 29.37 -8.37
C ILE A 239 11.67 27.95 -8.03
N PHE A 240 11.25 26.96 -8.81
CA PHE A 240 11.63 25.56 -8.64
C PHE A 240 12.39 25.06 -9.88
N ASP A 241 13.71 25.09 -9.85
CA ASP A 241 14.59 24.73 -10.98
C ASP A 241 15.79 23.83 -10.60
N VAL A 242 15.85 23.38 -9.34
CA VAL A 242 16.86 22.42 -8.89
C VAL A 242 16.28 21.01 -9.04
N ILE A 243 16.81 20.25 -10.00
CA ILE A 243 16.23 18.97 -10.44
C ILE A 243 16.83 17.76 -9.71
N GLU A 244 15.93 16.88 -9.28
CA GLU A 244 16.16 15.48 -8.86
C GLU A 244 15.83 14.52 -10.01
N LYS A 245 16.70 13.54 -10.22
CA LYS A 245 16.56 12.57 -11.30
C LYS A 245 16.42 11.15 -10.76
N SER A 246 15.54 10.36 -11.36
CA SER A 246 15.34 8.95 -11.00
C SER A 246 15.46 8.04 -12.21
N SER A 247 15.85 6.80 -11.96
CA SER A 247 15.98 5.71 -12.93
C SER A 247 15.29 4.47 -12.37
N ARG A 248 14.74 3.62 -13.25
CA ARG A 248 14.10 2.36 -12.88
C ARG A 248 14.69 1.23 -13.73
N SER A 249 15.03 0.13 -13.08
CA SER A 249 15.38 -1.13 -13.74
C SER A 249 14.56 -2.27 -13.17
N TYR A 250 14.55 -3.40 -13.87
CA TYR A 250 13.92 -4.62 -13.39
C TYR A 250 14.77 -5.85 -13.72
N LEU A 251 14.61 -6.87 -12.88
CA LEU A 251 15.17 -8.20 -13.02
C LEU A 251 14.03 -9.22 -12.90
N ILE A 252 13.85 -10.06 -13.90
CA ILE A 252 12.85 -11.13 -13.90
C ILE A 252 13.57 -12.46 -13.97
N ASN A 253 13.38 -13.29 -12.96
CA ASN A 253 13.87 -14.66 -12.90
C ASN A 253 12.69 -15.60 -13.11
N SER A 254 12.72 -16.44 -14.14
CA SER A 254 11.67 -17.40 -14.47
C SER A 254 12.21 -18.83 -14.45
N ILE A 255 11.43 -19.79 -13.96
CA ILE A 255 11.79 -21.20 -13.85
C ILE A 255 10.78 -22.06 -14.64
N ASN A 256 11.28 -22.76 -15.68
CA ASN A 256 10.49 -23.65 -16.54
C ASN A 256 11.13 -25.04 -16.53
N SER A 257 10.42 -26.08 -16.08
CA SER A 257 10.89 -27.48 -16.15
C SER A 257 12.35 -27.70 -15.72
N GLY A 258 12.82 -26.94 -14.71
CA GLY A 258 14.19 -27.01 -14.16
C GLY A 258 15.22 -26.02 -14.76
N ASN A 259 14.89 -25.27 -15.80
CA ASN A 259 15.74 -24.21 -16.36
C ASN A 259 15.41 -22.85 -15.74
N VAL A 260 16.44 -22.07 -15.37
CA VAL A 260 16.31 -20.69 -14.88
C VAL A 260 16.68 -19.71 -15.98
N ASN A 261 15.76 -18.83 -16.37
CA ASN A 261 16.01 -17.71 -17.28
C ASN A 261 15.98 -16.40 -16.51
N THR A 262 17.02 -15.58 -16.67
CA THR A 262 17.15 -14.27 -16.03
C THR A 262 17.15 -13.16 -17.08
N ASN A 263 16.18 -12.26 -17.02
CA ASN A 263 16.10 -11.08 -17.89
C ASN A 263 16.32 -9.82 -17.05
N GLU A 264 17.34 -9.04 -17.39
CA GLU A 264 17.60 -7.72 -16.80
C GLU A 264 17.38 -6.65 -17.85
N SER A 265 16.68 -5.57 -17.48
CA SER A 265 16.50 -4.41 -18.36
C SER A 265 16.41 -3.10 -17.58
N LEU A 266 16.89 -2.04 -18.21
CA LEU A 266 16.70 -0.67 -17.74
C LEU A 266 15.41 -0.14 -18.37
N ASP A 267 14.41 0.14 -17.53
CA ASP A 267 13.12 0.65 -17.97
C ASP A 267 13.21 2.14 -18.31
N TYR A 268 13.80 2.92 -17.38
CA TYR A 268 14.01 4.36 -17.54
C TYR A 268 15.32 4.84 -16.93
N HIS A 269 15.86 5.91 -17.51
CA HIS A 269 17.10 6.52 -17.06
C HIS A 269 16.96 8.04 -16.91
N ASN A 270 17.38 8.58 -15.76
CA ASN A 270 17.57 10.02 -15.52
C ASN A 270 16.32 10.90 -15.72
N LEU A 271 15.15 10.42 -15.32
CA LEU A 271 13.89 11.15 -15.40
C LEU A 271 13.77 12.24 -14.32
N ASN A 272 13.38 13.45 -14.73
CA ASN A 272 13.16 14.57 -13.81
C ASN A 272 11.93 14.29 -12.93
N THR A 273 12.18 13.99 -11.66
CA THR A 273 11.19 13.47 -10.69
C THR A 273 10.99 14.38 -9.47
N GLY A 274 11.84 15.39 -9.29
CA GLY A 274 11.67 16.41 -8.26
C GLY A 274 12.25 17.76 -8.65
N PHE A 275 11.66 18.83 -8.14
CA PHE A 275 12.01 20.23 -8.41
C PHE A 275 12.03 21.00 -7.09
N TYR A 276 13.22 21.29 -6.57
CA TYR A 276 13.40 21.99 -5.30
C TYR A 276 13.30 23.50 -5.48
N LEU A 277 12.75 24.18 -4.47
CA LEU A 277 12.69 25.64 -4.39
C LEU A 277 14.12 26.19 -4.33
N SER A 278 14.48 27.04 -5.28
CA SER A 278 15.79 27.69 -5.35
C SER A 278 15.74 29.14 -4.93
N GLU A 279 14.67 29.88 -5.26
CA GLU A 279 14.60 31.32 -5.01
C GLU A 279 13.16 31.79 -4.74
N VAL A 280 13.02 32.85 -3.94
CA VAL A 280 11.76 33.54 -3.68
C VAL A 280 11.92 35.04 -3.89
N TYR A 281 10.99 35.64 -4.63
CA TYR A 281 10.99 37.05 -4.98
C TYR A 281 9.71 37.75 -4.56
N GLU A 282 9.85 39.03 -4.20
CA GLU A 282 8.77 40.02 -4.24
C GLU A 282 9.11 41.01 -5.36
N ASP A 283 8.30 41.02 -6.42
CA ASP A 283 8.60 41.72 -7.68
C ASP A 283 9.97 41.31 -8.26
N THR A 284 10.97 42.21 -8.19
CA THR A 284 12.36 41.98 -8.63
C THR A 284 13.33 41.75 -7.46
N LYS A 285 12.87 41.90 -6.22
CA LYS A 285 13.71 41.78 -5.01
C LYS A 285 13.77 40.32 -4.56
N GLN A 286 14.97 39.73 -4.56
CA GLN A 286 15.20 38.41 -4.00
C GLN A 286 15.07 38.45 -2.47
N LEU A 287 14.14 37.68 -1.92
CA LEU A 287 13.93 37.55 -0.48
C LEU A 287 14.70 36.36 0.10
N LEU A 288 14.69 35.24 -0.61
CA LEU A 288 15.30 33.98 -0.19
C LEU A 288 16.06 33.34 -1.35
N LYS A 289 17.20 32.72 -1.06
CA LYS A 289 17.95 31.85 -1.97
C LYS A 289 18.36 30.56 -1.28
N PHE A 290 18.09 29.44 -1.93
CA PHE A 290 18.36 28.08 -1.46
C PHE A 290 19.41 27.46 -2.37
N ASN A 291 20.51 26.99 -1.78
CA ASN A 291 21.57 26.30 -2.49
C ASN A 291 21.58 24.83 -2.09
N TYR A 292 21.87 23.93 -3.04
CA TYR A 292 21.88 22.48 -2.83
C TYR A 292 23.22 21.89 -3.24
N THR A 293 23.69 20.85 -2.55
CA THR A 293 24.98 20.19 -2.78
C THR A 293 24.85 18.90 -3.61
N ALA A 294 25.96 18.13 -3.66
CA ALA A 294 26.15 16.92 -4.45
C ALA A 294 25.07 15.86 -4.22
N VAL A 295 24.73 15.19 -5.32
CA VAL A 295 23.69 14.17 -5.43
C VAL A 295 24.12 12.89 -4.72
N GLU A 296 23.20 12.30 -3.96
CA GLU A 296 23.33 10.96 -3.40
C GLU A 296 22.28 10.02 -3.99
N ILE A 297 22.67 8.77 -4.17
CA ILE A 297 21.82 7.78 -4.81
C ILE A 297 21.05 6.99 -3.76
N ALA A 298 19.74 7.23 -3.68
CA ALA A 298 18.79 6.40 -2.94
C ALA A 298 18.30 5.23 -3.80
N GLN A 299 18.13 4.05 -3.21
CA GLN A 299 17.61 2.86 -3.88
C GLN A 299 16.40 2.29 -3.13
N SER A 300 15.39 1.85 -3.87
CA SER A 300 14.24 1.11 -3.34
C SER A 300 13.91 -0.09 -4.23
N THR A 301 13.41 -1.17 -3.63
CA THR A 301 13.07 -2.40 -4.33
C THR A 301 11.61 -2.79 -4.13
N THR A 302 11.03 -3.47 -5.12
CA THR A 302 9.71 -4.11 -5.02
C THR A 302 9.79 -5.50 -5.64
N ILE A 303 9.17 -6.48 -4.98
CA ILE A 303 9.29 -7.90 -5.34
C ILE A 303 7.90 -8.49 -5.57
N PHE A 304 7.74 -9.16 -6.69
CA PHE A 304 6.58 -10.00 -7.00
C PHE A 304 7.04 -11.44 -7.19
N LYS A 305 6.30 -12.38 -6.63
CA LYS A 305 6.52 -13.81 -6.83
C LYS A 305 5.22 -14.43 -7.34
N ARG A 306 5.29 -15.13 -8.47
CA ARG A 306 4.17 -15.93 -8.98
C ARG A 306 4.55 -17.40 -9.02
N ARG A 307 3.59 -18.26 -8.67
CA ARG A 307 3.74 -19.70 -8.71
C ARG A 307 2.51 -20.34 -9.35
N GLY A 308 2.72 -20.93 -10.51
CA GLY A 308 1.73 -21.72 -11.25
C GLY A 308 1.81 -23.19 -10.89
N GLN A 309 0.85 -23.97 -11.38
CA GLN A 309 0.92 -25.42 -11.29
C GLN A 309 2.09 -25.96 -12.11
N GLN A 310 2.81 -26.94 -11.55
CA GLN A 310 3.99 -27.53 -12.19
C GLN A 310 3.64 -28.29 -13.50
N TYR A 311 2.39 -28.76 -13.64
CA TYR A 311 1.91 -29.57 -14.77
C TYR A 311 0.39 -29.42 -15.01
N PRO A 312 -0.07 -28.50 -15.86
CA PRO A 312 -1.48 -28.30 -16.19
C PRO A 312 -1.89 -29.23 -17.35
N TYR A 313 -1.99 -30.55 -17.15
CA TYR A 313 -2.35 -31.44 -18.27
C TYR A 313 -3.78 -31.98 -18.19
N GLU A 314 -4.53 -31.75 -19.26
CA GLU A 314 -5.34 -32.83 -19.84
C GLU A 314 -4.41 -33.78 -20.61
N ASN A 315 -4.53 -35.10 -20.40
CA ASN A 315 -3.71 -36.13 -21.08
C ASN A 315 -3.77 -36.08 -22.62
N THR A 316 -4.68 -35.30 -23.20
CA THR A 316 -4.93 -35.15 -24.64
C THR A 316 -3.88 -34.32 -25.38
N LEU A 317 -3.22 -33.37 -24.70
CA LEU A 317 -2.25 -32.43 -25.30
C LEU A 317 -0.89 -33.08 -25.63
N ALA A 318 -0.44 -34.04 -24.82
CA ALA A 318 0.85 -34.71 -24.97
C ALA A 318 0.97 -35.52 -26.27
N TYR A 319 -0.17 -35.83 -26.92
CA TYR A 319 -0.24 -36.55 -28.19
C TYR A 319 -0.45 -35.63 -29.40
N SER A 320 -0.47 -34.31 -29.19
CA SER A 320 -0.69 -33.36 -30.29
C SER A 320 0.58 -33.17 -31.14
N PRO A 321 0.47 -33.14 -32.48
CA PRO A 321 1.64 -32.98 -33.37
C PRO A 321 2.35 -31.62 -33.25
N CYS A 322 1.75 -30.64 -32.58
CA CYS A 322 2.31 -29.31 -32.30
C CYS A 322 2.81 -29.15 -30.85
N TYR A 323 2.85 -30.24 -30.07
CA TYR A 323 3.12 -30.19 -28.64
C TYR A 323 4.39 -29.40 -28.30
N THR A 324 5.47 -29.60 -29.05
CA THR A 324 6.75 -28.90 -28.82
C THR A 324 6.66 -27.41 -29.05
N ASP A 325 5.88 -26.95 -30.04
CA ASP A 325 5.70 -25.53 -30.32
C ASP A 325 4.85 -24.88 -29.22
N ILE A 326 3.80 -25.56 -28.78
CA ILE A 326 2.95 -25.14 -27.65
C ILE A 326 3.77 -25.03 -26.36
N GLU A 327 4.57 -26.05 -26.04
CA GLU A 327 5.38 -26.13 -24.82
C GLU A 327 6.36 -24.94 -24.70
N THR A 328 6.97 -24.51 -25.81
CA THR A 328 7.88 -23.33 -25.79
C THR A 328 7.19 -22.00 -25.49
N THR A 329 5.86 -21.96 -25.56
CA THR A 329 5.06 -20.78 -25.23
C THR A 329 4.48 -20.80 -23.82
N PHE A 330 4.73 -21.87 -23.06
CA PHE A 330 4.21 -21.97 -21.71
C PHE A 330 4.78 -20.87 -20.82
N PRO A 331 3.91 -20.19 -20.05
CA PRO A 331 4.36 -19.28 -19.03
C PRO A 331 5.16 -20.04 -17.96
N ALA A 332 5.99 -19.31 -17.22
CA ALA A 332 6.87 -19.95 -16.25
C ALA A 332 6.13 -20.60 -15.09
N ASN A 333 6.67 -21.68 -14.53
CA ASN A 333 6.09 -22.33 -13.34
C ASN A 333 6.29 -21.45 -12.11
N GLU A 334 7.47 -20.87 -11.97
CA GLU A 334 7.79 -19.89 -10.94
C GLU A 334 8.44 -18.67 -11.59
N GLU A 335 8.06 -17.48 -11.15
CA GLU A 335 8.73 -16.25 -11.57
C GLU A 335 8.85 -15.27 -10.40
N THR A 336 10.02 -14.66 -10.29
CA THR A 336 10.33 -13.59 -9.35
C THR A 336 10.71 -12.35 -10.13
N SER A 337 9.96 -11.27 -9.93
CA SER A 337 10.20 -9.97 -10.56
C SER A 337 10.65 -8.98 -9.50
N ILE A 338 11.84 -8.41 -9.68
CA ILE A 338 12.45 -7.42 -8.78
C ILE A 338 12.55 -6.11 -9.55
N PHE A 339 11.90 -5.07 -9.06
CA PHE A 339 12.00 -3.71 -9.59
C PHE A 339 12.93 -2.90 -8.68
N LEU A 340 13.91 -2.22 -9.28
CA LEU A 340 14.85 -1.35 -8.59
C LEU A 340 14.65 0.10 -9.06
N ASN A 341 14.32 0.99 -8.14
CA ASN A 341 14.27 2.42 -8.40
C ASN A 341 15.47 3.10 -7.76
N THR A 342 16.13 3.96 -8.51
CA THR A 342 17.35 4.67 -8.12
C THR A 342 17.12 6.17 -8.27
N THR A 343 17.23 6.95 -7.20
CA THR A 343 16.95 8.39 -7.20
C THR A 343 18.15 9.19 -6.73
N GLY A 344 18.52 10.23 -7.48
CA GLY A 344 19.58 11.16 -7.15
C GLY A 344 19.09 12.31 -6.27
N THR A 345 19.05 12.11 -4.95
CA THR A 345 18.58 13.06 -3.94
C THR A 345 19.44 14.32 -3.86
N ARG A 346 18.82 15.47 -3.60
CA ARG A 346 19.50 16.76 -3.37
C ARG A 346 19.48 17.14 -1.89
N PHE A 347 20.62 17.60 -1.37
CA PHE A 347 20.72 18.11 0.01
C PHE A 347 20.80 19.63 0.02
N LEU A 348 19.93 20.25 0.82
CA LEU A 348 19.98 21.68 1.07
C LEU A 348 21.30 22.00 1.77
N ASP A 349 22.12 22.88 1.19
CA ASP A 349 23.43 23.29 1.68
C ASP A 349 23.33 24.56 2.53
N ASN A 350 22.70 25.60 1.98
CA ASN A 350 22.44 26.82 2.72
C ASN A 350 21.21 27.57 2.21
N ILE A 351 20.57 28.30 3.12
CA ILE A 351 19.54 29.29 2.82
C ILE A 351 20.11 30.67 3.14
N GLN A 352 19.93 31.60 2.21
CA GLN A 352 20.25 33.01 2.38
C GLN A 352 18.95 33.78 2.50
N VAL A 353 18.70 34.36 3.67
CA VAL A 353 17.66 35.36 3.87
C VAL A 353 18.31 36.71 3.62
N THR A 354 18.01 37.33 2.48
CA THR A 354 18.69 38.52 1.96
C THR A 354 18.82 39.60 3.03
N ASP A 355 20.05 40.08 3.26
CA ASP A 355 20.42 41.11 4.24
C ASP A 355 20.14 40.79 5.73
N ARG A 356 19.75 39.55 6.06
CA ARG A 356 19.38 39.16 7.43
C ARG A 356 20.27 38.06 7.99
N VAL A 357 20.15 36.84 7.47
CA VAL A 357 20.79 35.65 8.03
C VAL A 357 21.17 34.65 6.93
N LYS A 358 22.21 33.85 7.18
CA LYS A 358 22.55 32.66 6.41
C LYS A 358 22.41 31.43 7.30
N ILE A 359 21.76 30.40 6.79
CA ILE A 359 21.48 29.15 7.50
C ILE A 359 22.22 28.05 6.73
N TYR A 360 23.16 27.37 7.39
CA TYR A 360 23.99 26.32 6.79
C TYR A 360 23.58 24.95 7.31
N PHE A 361 23.59 23.95 6.43
CA PHE A 361 23.22 22.57 6.71
C PHE A 361 24.40 21.68 6.36
N GLU A 362 24.93 20.97 7.36
CA GLU A 362 26.10 20.11 7.18
C GLU A 362 25.71 18.65 7.38
N TYR A 363 26.11 17.80 6.44
CA TYR A 363 25.76 16.38 6.42
C TYR A 363 27.01 15.51 6.59
N THR A 364 26.86 14.39 7.31
CA THR A 364 27.92 13.39 7.47
C THR A 364 27.45 12.03 6.97
N GLY A 365 28.39 11.19 6.49
CA GLY A 365 28.09 9.84 6.00
C GLY A 365 28.01 8.79 7.12
N ASN A 366 28.21 7.52 6.74
CA ASN A 366 28.24 6.37 7.65
C ASN A 366 26.89 6.10 8.33
N ARG A 367 25.83 5.99 7.53
CA ARG A 367 24.58 5.40 8.00
C ARG A 367 24.75 3.88 8.18
N GLN A 368 23.99 3.30 9.12
CA GLN A 368 24.02 1.87 9.48
C GLN A 368 22.64 1.22 9.35
N ASP A 369 21.79 1.82 8.50
CA ASP A 369 20.46 1.33 8.22
C ASP A 369 20.55 -0.03 7.50
N THR A 370 19.84 -1.05 7.99
CA THR A 370 19.87 -2.39 7.37
C THR A 370 18.86 -2.53 6.23
N ASN A 371 17.89 -1.62 6.13
CA ASN A 371 16.86 -1.61 5.10
C ASN A 371 17.17 -0.65 3.94
N VAL A 372 18.43 -0.23 3.80
CA VAL A 372 18.93 0.63 2.72
C VAL A 372 20.15 -0.04 2.09
N ALA A 373 20.24 -0.01 0.75
CA ALA A 373 21.42 -0.50 0.05
C ALA A 373 22.63 0.42 0.25
N LEU A 374 23.81 -0.19 0.51
CA LEU A 374 25.08 0.52 0.73
C LEU A 374 24.98 1.65 1.78
N PRO A 375 24.48 1.38 3.01
CA PRO A 375 24.09 2.42 3.96
C PRO A 375 25.26 3.36 4.33
N ASN A 376 26.52 2.89 4.30
CA ASN A 376 27.68 3.73 4.57
C ASN A 376 27.84 4.92 3.60
N ASN A 377 27.32 4.78 2.38
CA ASN A 377 27.34 5.83 1.36
C ASN A 377 26.27 6.90 1.58
N HIS A 378 25.32 6.66 2.50
CA HIS A 378 24.23 7.58 2.74
C HIS A 378 24.53 8.62 3.81
N LYS A 379 24.01 9.82 3.62
CA LYS A 379 24.22 10.97 4.52
C LYS A 379 23.10 11.16 5.52
N LYS A 380 23.45 11.85 6.60
CA LYS A 380 22.52 12.34 7.65
C LYS A 380 22.88 13.76 8.04
N LEU A 381 21.88 14.58 8.33
CA LEU A 381 22.08 15.97 8.76
C LEU A 381 22.77 15.98 10.12
N SER A 382 23.97 16.53 10.19
CA SER A 382 24.78 16.57 11.42
C SER A 382 24.62 17.87 12.19
N LYS A 383 24.49 18.99 11.47
CA LYS A 383 24.50 20.32 12.05
C LYS A 383 23.69 21.32 11.23
N ILE A 384 23.00 22.22 11.92
CA ILE A 384 22.46 23.46 11.34
C ILE A 384 23.11 24.65 12.05
N THR A 385 23.68 25.56 11.27
CA THR A 385 24.35 26.76 11.79
C THR A 385 23.72 28.02 11.24
N THR A 386 23.31 28.94 12.12
CA THR A 386 22.77 30.25 11.72
C THR A 386 23.82 31.34 11.95
N LYS A 387 24.03 32.18 10.93
CA LYS A 387 25.06 33.24 10.95
C LYS A 387 24.52 34.55 10.39
N GLY A 388 25.04 35.68 10.89
CA GLY A 388 24.70 36.99 10.34
C GLY A 388 25.07 37.11 8.86
N TYR A 389 24.24 37.78 8.06
CA TYR A 389 24.40 37.79 6.60
C TYR A 389 25.75 38.37 6.12
N TYR A 390 26.15 39.52 6.70
CA TYR A 390 27.37 40.26 6.35
C TYR A 390 28.56 39.92 7.24
N GLY A 391 28.35 39.82 8.56
CA GLY A 391 29.43 39.61 9.53
C GLY A 391 29.85 38.15 9.71
N ASN A 392 29.07 37.19 9.19
CA ASN A 392 29.27 35.75 9.36
C ASN A 392 29.44 35.29 10.83
N ASN A 393 29.03 36.12 11.78
CA ASN A 393 29.07 35.85 13.20
C ASN A 393 28.03 34.77 13.53
N LEU A 394 28.42 33.78 14.32
CA LEU A 394 27.54 32.71 14.78
C LEU A 394 26.40 33.30 15.63
N ILE A 395 25.17 32.87 15.33
CA ILE A 395 23.98 33.24 16.10
C ILE A 395 23.56 32.05 16.96
N ARG A 396 23.44 30.86 16.35
CA ARG A 396 23.00 29.62 17.00
C ARG A 396 23.44 28.41 16.19
N GLU A 397 23.74 27.31 16.88
CA GLU A 397 24.07 26.02 16.28
C GLU A 397 23.15 24.92 16.84
N PHE A 398 22.70 24.03 15.96
CA PHE A 398 21.93 22.83 16.31
C PHE A 398 22.72 21.61 15.89
N ASN A 399 22.98 20.71 16.83
CA ASN A 399 23.73 19.46 16.61
C ASN A 399 22.80 18.26 16.75
N PHE A 400 22.73 17.44 15.70
CA PHE A 400 21.81 16.31 15.58
C PHE A 400 22.51 15.01 15.91
N VAL A 401 21.95 14.24 16.84
CA VAL A 401 22.51 12.96 17.28
C VAL A 401 21.53 11.85 16.93
N TYR A 402 22.03 10.84 16.21
CA TYR A 402 21.25 9.70 15.78
C TYR A 402 21.65 8.45 16.54
N THR A 403 20.66 7.59 16.76
CA THR A 403 20.85 6.21 17.19
C THR A 403 20.19 5.30 16.17
N TYR A 404 20.31 4.00 16.38
CA TYR A 404 19.67 3.00 15.55
C TYR A 404 18.68 2.18 16.36
N SER A 405 17.53 1.85 15.78
CA SER A 405 16.56 0.95 16.39
C SER A 405 17.22 -0.41 16.67
N GLN A 406 17.17 -0.89 17.92
CA GLN A 406 17.84 -2.15 18.29
C GLN A 406 16.97 -3.36 18.00
N ASN A 407 16.89 -3.85 16.77
CA ASN A 407 16.11 -5.05 16.39
C ASN A 407 16.59 -5.64 15.04
N ILE A 408 15.81 -6.56 14.43
CA ILE A 408 16.09 -7.22 13.13
C ILE A 408 16.44 -6.23 12.03
N GLU A 409 15.74 -5.09 12.01
CA GLU A 409 16.13 -3.94 11.22
C GLU A 409 16.63 -2.81 12.12
N SER A 410 17.85 -2.39 11.84
CA SER A 410 18.45 -1.19 12.35
C SER A 410 18.06 -0.04 11.42
N LYS A 411 17.26 0.90 11.90
CA LYS A 411 16.85 2.12 11.19
C LYS A 411 17.36 3.33 11.95
N MET A 412 17.86 4.33 11.22
CA MET A 412 18.34 5.56 11.82
C MET A 412 17.19 6.36 12.43
N VAL A 413 17.29 6.69 13.72
CA VAL A 413 16.33 7.52 14.43
C VAL A 413 17.03 8.72 15.07
N LEU A 414 16.38 9.88 15.08
CA LEU A 414 16.93 11.09 15.70
C LEU A 414 16.74 11.00 17.21
N SER A 415 17.83 10.89 17.97
CA SER A 415 17.79 10.66 19.42
C SER A 415 17.90 11.94 20.25
N LYS A 416 18.61 12.94 19.75
CA LYS A 416 18.87 14.18 20.47
C LYS A 416 19.14 15.33 19.51
N VAL A 417 18.69 16.53 19.87
CA VAL A 417 19.08 17.79 19.21
C VAL A 417 19.66 18.71 20.28
N ASN A 418 20.97 18.96 20.24
CA ASN A 418 21.63 19.91 21.14
C ASN A 418 21.60 21.30 20.52
N ILE A 419 21.23 22.30 21.30
CA ILE A 419 21.20 23.71 20.90
C ILE A 419 22.36 24.40 21.60
N LEU A 420 23.24 25.04 20.82
CA LEU A 420 24.36 25.81 21.31
C LEU A 420 24.15 27.31 21.02
N ASP A 421 24.57 28.14 21.96
CA ASP A 421 24.53 29.59 21.83
C ASP A 421 25.61 30.12 20.86
N LYS A 422 25.68 31.45 20.71
CA LYS A 422 26.70 32.14 19.89
C LYS A 422 28.15 31.87 20.33
N ASN A 423 28.38 31.40 21.55
CA ASN A 423 29.69 31.08 22.13
C ASN A 423 29.97 29.58 22.13
N LEU A 424 29.12 28.77 21.46
CA LEU A 424 29.16 27.31 21.44
C LEU A 424 29.01 26.67 22.83
N GLN A 425 28.42 27.38 23.79
CA GLN A 425 28.04 26.81 25.08
C GLN A 425 26.70 26.10 24.94
N SER A 426 26.55 24.97 25.64
CA SER A 426 25.30 24.22 25.67
C SER A 426 24.20 25.10 26.26
N ASP A 427 23.20 25.42 25.44
CA ASP A 427 22.02 26.18 25.85
C ASP A 427 20.96 25.19 26.36
N HIS A 428 20.42 24.36 25.47
CA HIS A 428 19.39 23.37 25.80
C HIS A 428 19.44 22.15 24.87
N SER A 429 18.63 21.12 25.13
CA SER A 429 18.49 20.01 24.17
C SER A 429 17.11 19.38 24.16
N TYR A 430 16.71 18.89 22.99
CA TYR A 430 15.62 17.93 22.85
C TYR A 430 16.16 16.51 23.00
N GLY A 431 15.45 15.65 23.71
CA GLY A 431 15.72 14.21 23.79
C GLY A 431 14.52 13.43 23.26
N LEU A 432 14.76 12.43 22.42
CA LEU A 432 13.74 11.76 21.63
C LEU A 432 13.82 10.25 21.87
N PHE A 433 12.68 9.65 22.20
CA PHE A 433 12.60 8.26 22.59
C PHE A 433 11.49 7.56 21.79
N TYR A 434 11.84 6.39 21.26
CA TYR A 434 11.00 5.63 20.35
C TYR A 434 10.52 4.34 21.02
N GLY A 435 9.30 3.93 20.70
CA GLY A 435 8.67 2.74 21.24
C GLY A 435 9.27 1.44 20.67
N GLY A 436 9.06 0.33 21.40
CA GLY A 436 9.46 -1.01 20.97
C GLY A 436 10.83 -1.50 21.46
N ASN A 437 11.61 -0.69 22.17
CA ASN A 437 12.86 -1.15 22.82
C ASN A 437 12.55 -2.25 23.87
N GLY A 438 13.14 -3.44 23.71
CA GLY A 438 12.99 -4.59 24.62
C GLY A 438 11.89 -5.60 24.26
N LYS A 439 11.11 -5.39 23.20
CA LYS A 439 10.17 -6.40 22.69
C LYS A 439 10.93 -7.43 21.86
N LYS A 440 10.91 -8.71 22.24
CA LYS A 440 11.48 -9.80 21.42
C LYS A 440 10.58 -10.06 20.22
N PHE A 441 11.05 -9.69 19.04
CA PHE A 441 10.45 -10.11 17.78
C PHE A 441 11.09 -11.44 17.38
N VAL A 442 10.33 -12.53 17.34
CA VAL A 442 10.83 -13.84 16.86
C VAL A 442 10.33 -14.05 15.45
N PHE A 443 11.19 -13.76 14.47
CA PHE A 443 11.01 -14.19 13.09
C PHE A 443 12.01 -15.30 12.84
N ASN A 444 11.58 -16.37 12.18
CA ASN A 444 12.37 -17.59 12.09
C ASN A 444 13.03 -17.65 10.70
N SER A 445 14.36 -17.59 10.68
CA SER A 445 15.25 -17.62 9.50
C SER A 445 15.33 -16.33 8.68
N SER A 446 16.37 -16.28 7.83
CA SER A 446 16.57 -15.31 6.76
C SER A 446 15.46 -15.30 5.70
N ASP A 447 14.51 -16.24 5.74
CA ASP A 447 13.44 -16.44 4.76
C ASP A 447 12.05 -15.93 5.21
N ASP A 448 11.92 -15.40 6.44
CA ASP A 448 10.66 -14.81 6.91
C ASP A 448 10.50 -13.41 6.29
N GLU A 449 10.13 -13.38 5.01
CA GLU A 449 9.94 -12.18 4.18
C GLU A 449 8.75 -11.32 4.65
N LEU A 450 7.90 -11.84 5.54
CA LEU A 450 6.67 -11.20 5.99
C LEU A 450 6.88 -10.56 7.37
N ARG A 451 7.36 -9.32 7.42
CA ARG A 451 7.66 -8.62 8.70
C ARG A 451 6.52 -7.72 9.20
N GLY A 452 5.53 -7.44 8.36
CA GLY A 452 4.41 -6.54 8.66
C GLY A 452 3.02 -7.18 8.64
N ASP A 453 2.04 -6.44 9.17
CA ASP A 453 0.60 -6.71 9.04
C ASP A 453 0.06 -6.33 7.64
N LEU A 454 -1.24 -6.51 7.39
CA LEU A 454 -1.94 -6.14 6.14
C LEU A 454 -1.74 -4.66 5.76
N TRP A 455 -1.30 -3.81 6.68
CA TRP A 455 -1.17 -2.37 6.47
C TRP A 455 0.30 -1.93 6.44
N GLY A 456 1.23 -2.88 6.52
CA GLY A 456 2.68 -2.70 6.49
C GLY A 456 3.31 -2.30 7.83
N HIS A 457 2.55 -2.31 8.94
CA HIS A 457 3.11 -2.00 10.27
C HIS A 457 3.74 -3.24 10.90
N TYR A 458 4.64 -3.04 11.85
CA TYR A 458 5.30 -4.14 12.55
C TYR A 458 4.29 -5.09 13.19
N ARG A 459 4.49 -6.37 12.92
CA ARG A 459 3.81 -7.46 13.62
C ARG A 459 4.64 -7.86 14.85
N CYS A 460 3.97 -8.19 15.95
CA CYS A 460 4.61 -8.91 17.05
C CYS A 460 4.06 -10.31 17.06
N VAL A 461 4.89 -11.22 17.56
CA VAL A 461 4.49 -12.55 17.95
C VAL A 461 3.45 -12.42 19.06
N GLN A 462 2.18 -12.63 18.73
CA GLN A 462 1.19 -12.99 19.73
C GLN A 462 1.44 -14.46 20.05
N ASN A 463 2.12 -14.74 21.17
CA ASN A 463 2.32 -16.07 21.75
C ASN A 463 2.25 -17.26 20.77
N THR A 464 3.39 -17.52 20.12
CA THR A 464 3.80 -18.75 19.40
C THR A 464 3.39 -18.89 17.93
N LYS A 465 4.29 -19.49 17.13
CA LYS A 465 4.08 -19.99 15.75
C LYS A 465 2.75 -20.74 15.54
N ILE A 466 2.16 -21.24 16.63
CA ILE A 466 0.89 -21.96 16.61
C ILE A 466 -0.24 -21.05 16.11
N LEU A 467 -0.28 -19.75 16.43
CA LEU A 467 -1.36 -18.88 15.95
C LEU A 467 -1.38 -18.79 14.42
N ASP A 468 -0.19 -18.62 13.82
CA ASP A 468 -0.02 -18.58 12.35
C ASP A 468 -0.44 -19.92 11.71
N ILE A 469 -0.23 -21.04 12.41
CA ILE A 469 -0.64 -22.37 11.93
C ILE A 469 -2.16 -22.57 12.06
N ILE A 470 -2.78 -22.21 13.19
CA ILE A 470 -4.21 -22.46 13.47
C ILE A 470 -5.14 -21.46 12.78
N SER A 471 -4.67 -20.25 12.49
CA SER A 471 -5.50 -19.23 11.83
C SER A 471 -4.67 -18.38 10.84
N PRO A 472 -4.23 -18.97 9.72
CA PRO A 472 -3.39 -18.28 8.73
C PRO A 472 -4.02 -17.00 8.18
N ASN A 473 -5.35 -16.94 8.07
CA ASN A 473 -6.05 -15.76 7.60
C ASN A 473 -5.92 -14.56 8.57
N THR A 474 -5.70 -14.81 9.86
CA THR A 474 -5.46 -13.77 10.87
C THR A 474 -3.99 -13.42 11.06
N MET A 475 -3.09 -14.12 10.38
CA MET A 475 -1.63 -13.92 10.46
C MET A 475 -1.21 -12.49 10.11
N PHE A 476 -1.97 -11.84 9.23
CA PHE A 476 -1.71 -10.48 8.78
C PHE A 476 -2.55 -9.43 9.53
N GLU A 477 -3.37 -9.80 10.49
CA GLU A 477 -4.19 -8.84 11.22
C GLU A 477 -3.32 -7.90 12.09
N PRO A 478 -3.72 -6.61 12.25
CA PRO A 478 -2.97 -5.68 13.07
C PRO A 478 -2.78 -6.16 14.50
N SER A 479 -1.54 -6.03 15.00
CA SER A 479 -1.17 -6.48 16.35
C SER A 479 -1.07 -5.31 17.33
N PRO A 480 -1.99 -5.19 18.31
CA PRO A 480 -2.06 -4.03 19.22
C PRO A 480 -0.79 -3.78 20.05
N GLY A 481 0.08 -4.77 20.22
CA GLY A 481 1.30 -4.69 21.02
C GLY A 481 2.51 -4.05 20.31
N CYS A 482 2.42 -3.64 19.05
CA CYS A 482 3.59 -3.43 18.18
C CYS A 482 3.57 -2.11 17.45
N ILE A 483 2.42 -1.45 17.49
CA ILE A 483 2.13 -0.30 16.64
C ILE A 483 3.03 0.90 16.94
N GLU A 484 3.57 0.97 18.16
CA GLU A 484 4.53 2.00 18.59
C GLU A 484 5.99 1.66 18.27
N LYS A 485 6.27 0.52 17.62
CA LYS A 485 7.64 0.13 17.25
C LYS A 485 8.22 1.18 16.32
N ASP A 486 9.37 1.73 16.72
CA ASP A 486 10.08 2.81 16.03
C ASP A 486 9.28 4.12 15.87
N VAL A 487 8.16 4.24 16.58
CA VAL A 487 7.36 5.48 16.66
C VAL A 487 7.83 6.31 17.86
N LEU A 488 7.94 7.63 17.70
CA LEU A 488 8.32 8.55 18.78
C LEU A 488 7.25 8.54 19.88
N THR A 489 7.58 8.05 21.07
CA THR A 489 6.64 7.97 22.22
C THR A 489 6.92 8.99 23.29
N LYS A 490 8.12 9.58 23.31
CA LYS A 490 8.50 10.60 24.30
C LYS A 490 9.47 11.62 23.71
N MET A 491 9.23 12.89 24.05
CA MET A 491 10.09 14.02 23.75
C MET A 491 10.37 14.82 25.03
N THR A 492 11.64 14.97 25.41
CA THR A 492 12.06 15.90 26.47
C THR A 492 12.34 17.26 25.84
N LEU A 493 11.80 18.32 26.45
CA LEU A 493 11.88 19.69 25.97
C LEU A 493 13.12 20.41 26.51
N PRO A 494 13.59 21.46 25.82
CA PRO A 494 14.61 22.39 26.29
C PRO A 494 14.37 22.91 27.71
N THR A 495 13.11 23.11 28.08
CA THR A 495 12.70 23.63 29.39
C THR A 495 12.76 22.60 30.52
N GLY A 496 13.14 21.35 30.23
CA GLY A 496 13.20 20.24 31.19
C GLY A 496 11.95 19.34 31.21
N GLY A 497 10.80 19.87 30.78
CA GLY A 497 9.54 19.12 30.76
C GLY A 497 9.51 17.99 29.73
N GLU A 498 8.55 17.07 29.86
CA GLU A 498 8.38 15.94 28.93
C GLU A 498 7.01 15.97 28.26
N ILE A 499 6.97 15.58 26.99
CA ILE A 499 5.75 15.24 26.27
C ILE A 499 5.78 13.73 26.00
N ARG A 500 4.71 13.03 26.38
CA ARG A 500 4.53 11.60 26.07
C ARG A 500 3.36 11.43 25.11
N TYR A 501 3.61 10.69 24.04
CA TYR A 501 2.64 10.33 23.02
C TYR A 501 2.32 8.84 23.18
N ASN A 502 1.06 8.54 23.45
CA ASN A 502 0.56 7.17 23.55
C ASN A 502 -0.32 6.92 22.34
N TYR A 503 0.10 5.99 21.48
CA TYR A 503 -0.61 5.65 20.25
C TYR A 503 -1.36 4.34 20.40
N GLU A 504 -2.43 4.20 19.63
CA GLU A 504 -3.12 2.93 19.47
C GLU A 504 -3.43 2.66 18.00
N LEU A 505 -3.79 1.42 17.70
CA LEU A 505 -4.26 1.05 16.37
C LEU A 505 -5.56 1.77 16.02
N ASN A 506 -5.71 2.07 14.74
CA ASN A 506 -7.00 2.47 14.21
C ASN A 506 -8.03 1.33 14.38
N THR A 507 -9.29 1.69 14.61
CA THR A 507 -10.39 0.73 14.78
C THR A 507 -11.58 1.15 13.94
N TYR A 508 -12.31 0.19 13.37
CA TYR A 508 -13.46 0.48 12.52
C TYR A 508 -14.61 -0.52 12.76
N ASN A 509 -15.82 -0.05 12.46
CA ASN A 509 -17.06 -0.82 12.55
C ASN A 509 -17.83 -0.86 11.24
N TYR A 510 -17.36 -0.13 10.24
CA TYR A 510 -18.03 0.01 8.95
C TYR A 510 -17.04 -0.20 7.82
N LYS A 511 -17.44 -0.93 6.79
CA LYS A 511 -16.60 -1.26 5.63
C LYS A 511 -17.41 -1.22 4.33
N PRO A 512 -16.76 -1.14 3.15
CA PRO A 512 -17.44 -1.33 1.89
C PRO A 512 -18.11 -2.71 1.80
N ARG A 513 -19.33 -2.77 1.26
CA ARG A 513 -20.06 -4.03 1.00
C ARG A 513 -19.28 -4.93 0.06
N SER A 514 -19.21 -6.23 0.38
CA SER A 514 -18.50 -7.23 -0.42
C SER A 514 -19.30 -7.81 -1.59
N THR A 515 -20.63 -7.65 -1.61
CA THR A 515 -21.50 -8.26 -2.63
C THR A 515 -21.92 -7.25 -3.70
N THR A 516 -21.73 -7.63 -4.97
CA THR A 516 -22.50 -7.05 -6.07
C THR A 516 -23.95 -7.50 -6.02
N VAL A 517 -24.80 -6.70 -6.66
CA VAL A 517 -26.25 -6.87 -6.81
C VAL A 517 -27.06 -6.32 -5.64
N SER A 518 -26.80 -5.07 -5.26
CA SER A 518 -27.95 -4.22 -4.97
C SER A 518 -28.56 -3.84 -6.32
N GLN A 519 -29.69 -4.46 -6.68
CA GLN A 519 -30.60 -3.93 -7.71
C GLN A 519 -31.15 -2.54 -7.34
N ASP A 520 -30.77 -2.02 -6.16
CA ASP A 520 -31.07 -0.68 -5.69
C ASP A 520 -29.78 0.20 -5.68
N PRO A 521 -29.57 1.06 -6.69
CA PRO A 521 -28.47 2.03 -6.72
C PRO A 521 -28.56 3.10 -5.62
N SER A 522 -29.60 3.12 -4.79
CA SER A 522 -29.75 4.05 -3.65
C SER A 522 -29.22 3.52 -2.31
N ALA A 523 -28.89 2.23 -2.21
CA ALA A 523 -28.38 1.64 -0.97
C ALA A 523 -26.98 2.17 -0.60
N ASN A 524 -26.73 2.46 0.68
CA ASN A 524 -25.42 2.88 1.15
C ASN A 524 -24.38 1.76 0.87
N PRO A 525 -23.32 2.02 0.08
CA PRO A 525 -22.28 1.04 -0.25
C PRO A 525 -21.39 0.66 0.94
N ILE A 526 -21.56 1.32 2.10
CA ILE A 526 -20.92 0.97 3.37
C ILE A 526 -21.90 0.15 4.21
N GLU A 527 -21.40 -0.92 4.82
CA GLU A 527 -22.13 -1.77 5.77
C GLU A 527 -21.46 -1.78 7.15
N GLU A 528 -22.27 -2.04 8.18
CA GLU A 528 -21.78 -2.31 9.52
C GLU A 528 -21.22 -3.74 9.60
N ILE A 529 -20.13 -3.90 10.35
CA ILE A 529 -19.53 -5.20 10.64
C ILE A 529 -20.37 -5.90 11.70
N THR A 530 -20.77 -7.13 11.39
CA THR A 530 -21.51 -8.00 12.31
C THR A 530 -20.69 -9.18 12.82
N ASP A 531 -19.60 -9.53 12.12
CA ASP A 531 -18.66 -10.58 12.50
C ASP A 531 -17.32 -9.96 12.92
N TYR A 532 -16.97 -10.14 14.20
CA TYR A 532 -15.73 -9.65 14.81
C TYR A 532 -14.70 -10.77 15.04
N SER A 533 -14.86 -11.92 14.39
CA SER A 533 -14.00 -13.10 14.56
C SER A 533 -12.55 -12.90 14.07
N SER A 534 -12.25 -11.86 13.28
CA SER A 534 -10.86 -11.54 12.92
C SER A 534 -10.16 -10.66 13.96
N ASN A 535 -10.87 -10.13 14.96
CA ASN A 535 -10.23 -9.39 16.05
C ASN A 535 -9.46 -10.35 16.95
N LEU A 536 -8.13 -10.24 16.92
CA LEU A 536 -7.22 -11.10 17.68
C LEU A 536 -7.47 -11.06 19.19
N ARG A 537 -8.04 -9.98 19.74
CA ARG A 537 -8.39 -9.91 21.18
C ARG A 537 -9.61 -10.73 21.57
N ASN A 538 -10.44 -11.14 20.60
CA ASN A 538 -11.63 -11.95 20.89
C ASN A 538 -11.29 -13.42 21.16
N TRP A 539 -10.05 -13.83 20.88
CA TRP A 539 -9.63 -15.23 20.90
C TRP A 539 -8.41 -15.46 21.79
N ASP A 540 -8.51 -16.46 22.66
CA ASP A 540 -7.36 -17.04 23.34
C ASP A 540 -6.88 -18.28 22.58
N THR A 541 -5.58 -18.37 22.32
CA THR A 541 -4.96 -19.60 21.82
C THR A 541 -4.86 -20.61 22.96
N VAL A 542 -5.52 -21.75 22.80
CA VAL A 542 -5.53 -22.85 23.77
C VAL A 542 -4.78 -24.04 23.19
N SER A 543 -3.97 -24.68 24.02
CA SER A 543 -3.40 -25.99 23.73
C SER A 543 -3.93 -27.02 24.73
N ALA A 544 -4.15 -28.23 24.24
CA ALA A 544 -4.45 -29.39 25.07
C ALA A 544 -3.51 -30.52 24.69
N SER A 545 -3.10 -31.31 25.68
CA SER A 545 -2.24 -32.46 25.47
C SER A 545 -2.93 -33.72 25.95
N ILE A 546 -2.64 -34.82 25.25
CA ILE A 546 -3.02 -36.16 25.69
C ILE A 546 -1.81 -37.08 25.55
N ILE A 547 -1.63 -37.94 26.52
CA ILE A 547 -0.60 -38.97 26.52
C ILE A 547 -1.30 -40.32 26.51
N ILE A 548 -0.97 -41.14 25.52
CA ILE A 548 -1.54 -42.47 25.31
C ILE A 548 -0.41 -43.50 25.38
N ASN A 549 -0.56 -44.50 26.25
CA ASN A 549 0.50 -45.46 26.51
C ASN A 549 0.27 -46.84 25.85
N ASN A 550 -0.95 -47.11 25.39
CA ASN A 550 -1.32 -48.38 24.78
C ASN A 550 -2.30 -48.18 23.63
N PHE A 551 -2.19 -49.00 22.59
CA PHE A 551 -3.23 -49.12 21.57
C PHE A 551 -4.51 -49.73 22.16
N GLY A 552 -5.67 -49.23 21.74
CA GLY A 552 -6.97 -49.77 22.14
C GLY A 552 -7.38 -49.50 23.59
N GLN A 553 -6.70 -48.59 24.29
CA GLN A 553 -7.11 -48.16 25.64
C GLN A 553 -8.46 -47.42 25.63
N SER A 554 -9.10 -47.31 26.80
CA SER A 554 -10.34 -46.54 26.94
C SER A 554 -10.16 -45.08 26.49
N PRO A 555 -11.17 -44.47 25.83
CA PRO A 555 -11.10 -43.07 25.40
C PRO A 555 -10.73 -42.13 26.54
N LEU A 556 -9.70 -41.31 26.33
CA LEU A 556 -9.27 -40.29 27.29
C LEU A 556 -9.75 -38.92 26.82
N HIS A 557 -10.14 -38.06 27.75
CA HIS A 557 -10.50 -36.68 27.45
C HIS A 557 -9.29 -35.99 26.82
N PHE A 558 -9.52 -35.26 25.73
CA PHE A 558 -8.47 -34.54 25.03
C PHE A 558 -8.70 -33.04 25.06
N PHE A 559 -9.84 -32.55 24.59
CA PHE A 559 -10.13 -31.11 24.55
C PHE A 559 -11.62 -30.80 24.57
N THR A 560 -11.97 -29.53 24.69
CA THR A 560 -13.36 -29.05 24.70
C THR A 560 -13.44 -27.73 23.97
N ILE A 561 -14.35 -27.64 23.00
CA ILE A 561 -14.61 -26.44 22.22
C ILE A 561 -16.07 -26.02 22.36
N THR A 562 -16.31 -24.72 22.50
CA THR A 562 -17.64 -24.13 22.71
C THR A 562 -18.35 -23.78 21.41
N GLU A 563 -17.61 -23.71 20.31
CA GLU A 563 -18.10 -23.39 18.97
C GLU A 563 -17.39 -24.25 17.91
N PRO A 564 -18.03 -24.53 16.77
CA PRO A 564 -17.40 -25.29 15.68
C PRO A 564 -16.14 -24.59 15.16
N GLN A 565 -15.03 -25.33 15.02
CA GLN A 565 -13.77 -24.78 14.50
C GLN A 565 -12.84 -25.86 13.96
N GLU A 566 -11.89 -25.45 13.12
CA GLU A 566 -10.75 -26.27 12.70
C GLU A 566 -9.71 -26.36 13.83
N ILE A 567 -9.30 -27.57 14.18
CA ILE A 567 -8.28 -27.83 15.21
C ILE A 567 -7.03 -28.35 14.53
N THR A 568 -5.89 -27.79 14.93
CA THR A 568 -4.58 -28.27 14.48
C THR A 568 -3.98 -29.21 15.52
N PHE A 569 -3.49 -30.36 15.07
CA PHE A 569 -2.84 -31.35 15.89
C PHE A 569 -1.37 -31.44 15.56
N ASN A 570 -0.55 -31.68 16.57
CA ASN A 570 0.84 -32.10 16.42
C ASN A 570 1.05 -33.43 17.15
N SER A 571 1.64 -34.41 16.47
CA SER A 571 2.10 -35.64 17.09
C SER A 571 3.56 -35.50 17.54
N GLY A 572 3.83 -35.79 18.82
CA GLY A 572 5.14 -35.57 19.45
C GLY A 572 6.26 -36.52 19.02
N GLY A 573 6.00 -37.45 18.10
CA GLY A 573 6.93 -38.51 17.71
C GLY A 573 7.18 -39.52 18.84
N GLY A 574 7.59 -40.74 18.50
CA GLY A 574 7.87 -41.79 19.48
C GLY A 574 7.91 -43.19 18.88
N ALA A 575 8.18 -44.21 19.69
CA ALA A 575 8.34 -45.61 19.24
C ALA A 575 7.11 -46.21 18.51
N TYR A 576 5.95 -45.55 18.57
CA TYR A 576 4.73 -45.92 17.87
C TYR A 576 4.69 -45.51 16.38
N THR A 577 5.61 -44.65 15.91
CA THR A 577 5.63 -44.17 14.52
C THR A 577 6.20 -45.18 13.52
N GLY A 578 6.71 -46.32 14.00
CA GLY A 578 7.16 -47.44 13.16
C GLY A 578 6.04 -48.33 12.64
N GLU A 579 4.78 -48.09 13.03
CA GLU A 579 3.59 -48.85 12.64
C GLU A 579 2.51 -47.91 12.08
N PRO A 580 1.59 -48.41 11.22
CA PRO A 580 0.37 -47.69 10.88
C PRO A 580 -0.52 -47.48 12.12
N TRP A 581 -0.87 -46.23 12.43
CA TRP A 581 -1.66 -45.87 13.60
C TRP A 581 -2.79 -44.89 13.24
N ALA A 582 -3.85 -44.92 14.05
CA ALA A 582 -5.01 -44.05 13.91
C ALA A 582 -5.42 -43.47 15.27
N LEU A 583 -5.36 -42.13 15.42
CA LEU A 583 -5.98 -41.43 16.56
C LEU A 583 -7.45 -41.14 16.22
N ASN A 584 -8.36 -41.87 16.86
CA ASN A 584 -9.80 -41.78 16.66
C ASN A 584 -10.44 -40.83 17.68
N PHE A 585 -11.48 -40.10 17.25
CA PHE A 585 -12.16 -39.10 18.07
C PHE A 585 -13.60 -39.48 18.39
N TYR A 586 -13.98 -39.29 19.64
CA TYR A 586 -15.33 -39.49 20.18
C TYR A 586 -15.84 -38.20 20.82
N LYS A 587 -17.13 -37.89 20.65
CA LYS A 587 -17.79 -36.74 21.29
C LYS A 587 -18.64 -37.23 22.46
N LEU A 588 -18.56 -36.56 23.59
CA LEU A 588 -19.45 -36.82 24.72
C LEU A 588 -20.83 -36.24 24.44
N ASN A 589 -21.86 -37.08 24.48
CA ASN A 589 -23.24 -36.64 24.55
C ASN A 589 -23.56 -36.33 26.02
N GLU A 590 -23.70 -35.04 26.35
CA GLU A 590 -23.91 -34.60 27.74
C GLU A 590 -25.29 -35.00 28.30
N SER A 591 -26.27 -35.29 27.44
CA SER A 591 -27.61 -35.71 27.87
C SER A 591 -27.65 -37.19 28.28
N THR A 592 -26.85 -38.04 27.65
CA THR A 592 -26.82 -39.49 27.90
C THR A 592 -25.58 -39.94 28.67
N GLY A 593 -24.54 -39.10 28.74
CA GLY A 593 -23.24 -39.43 29.30
C GLY A 593 -22.42 -40.40 28.45
N GLN A 594 -22.87 -40.75 27.24
CA GLN A 594 -22.22 -41.72 26.37
C GLN A 594 -21.28 -41.05 25.36
N LEU A 595 -20.25 -41.79 24.93
CA LEU A 595 -19.32 -41.35 23.88
C LEU A 595 -19.84 -41.82 22.52
N GLU A 596 -20.04 -40.86 21.61
CA GLU A 596 -20.53 -41.09 20.26
C GLU A 596 -19.40 -40.92 19.24
N GLY A 597 -19.43 -41.74 18.18
CA GLY A 597 -18.51 -41.60 17.07
C GLY A 597 -18.72 -40.28 16.33
N THR A 598 -17.63 -39.59 16.00
CA THR A 598 -17.68 -38.24 15.43
C THR A 598 -17.80 -38.19 13.92
N GLY A 599 -17.48 -39.28 13.21
CA GLY A 599 -17.32 -39.29 11.75
C GLY A 599 -16.12 -38.46 11.25
N ILE A 600 -15.31 -37.90 12.16
CA ILE A 600 -14.11 -37.12 11.83
C ILE A 600 -12.99 -38.09 11.46
N GLN A 601 -12.29 -37.81 10.36
CA GLN A 601 -11.17 -38.62 9.91
C GLN A 601 -10.08 -38.68 10.99
N ALA A 602 -9.63 -39.90 11.32
CA ALA A 602 -8.55 -40.12 12.28
C ALA A 602 -7.24 -39.41 11.87
N LEU A 603 -6.36 -39.16 12.85
CA LEU A 603 -4.97 -38.76 12.57
C LEU A 603 -4.08 -39.99 12.39
N GLY A 604 -3.02 -39.85 11.61
CA GLY A 604 -1.98 -40.87 11.46
C GLY A 604 -1.85 -41.44 10.04
N PRO A 605 -0.73 -42.11 9.72
CA PRO A 605 -0.60 -42.84 8.47
C PRO A 605 -1.37 -44.16 8.57
N ILE A 606 -2.51 -44.24 7.88
CA ILE A 606 -3.46 -45.35 8.01
C ILE A 606 -3.01 -46.60 7.23
N VAL A 607 -2.05 -46.47 6.31
CA VAL A 607 -1.70 -47.53 5.34
C VAL A 607 -0.27 -48.04 5.52
N ASP A 608 0.75 -47.17 5.50
CA ASP A 608 2.17 -47.56 5.63
C ASP A 608 2.90 -46.65 6.62
N ALA A 609 3.96 -47.14 7.26
CA ALA A 609 4.87 -46.31 8.04
C ALA A 609 5.61 -45.34 7.10
N ASP A 610 5.09 -44.12 6.96
CA ASP A 610 5.68 -43.07 6.13
C ASP A 610 6.74 -42.29 6.93
N PRO A 611 8.05 -42.41 6.61
CA PRO A 611 9.10 -41.64 7.26
C PRO A 611 8.99 -40.12 6.98
N ASN A 612 8.18 -39.71 5.99
CA ASN A 612 7.86 -38.31 5.68
C ASN A 612 6.49 -37.89 6.23
N TYR A 613 5.91 -38.63 7.17
CA TYR A 613 4.60 -38.33 7.74
C TYR A 613 4.51 -36.89 8.27
N ILE A 614 3.48 -36.18 7.80
CA ILE A 614 3.21 -34.81 8.23
C ILE A 614 2.66 -34.83 9.65
N THR A 615 3.51 -34.48 10.61
CA THR A 615 3.20 -34.44 12.06
C THR A 615 2.16 -33.40 12.44
N TRP A 616 1.97 -32.38 11.60
CA TRP A 616 0.97 -31.33 11.77
C TRP A 616 -0.26 -31.61 10.90
N GLN A 617 -1.42 -31.81 11.51
CA GLN A 617 -2.65 -32.15 10.78
C GLN A 617 -3.83 -31.30 11.24
N LYS A 618 -4.78 -31.02 10.35
CA LYS A 618 -5.98 -30.21 10.65
C LYS A 618 -7.27 -30.99 10.44
N ARG A 619 -8.28 -30.75 11.29
CA ARG A 619 -9.62 -31.36 11.21
C ARG A 619 -10.68 -30.39 11.73
N ASN A 620 -11.87 -30.41 11.13
CA ASN A 620 -13.02 -29.63 11.59
C ASN A 620 -13.79 -30.37 12.67
N PHE A 621 -14.08 -29.70 13.79
CA PHE A 621 -14.86 -30.24 14.91
C PHE A 621 -16.08 -29.36 15.22
N PRO A 622 -17.26 -29.94 15.53
CA PRO A 622 -18.38 -29.19 16.09
C PRO A 622 -18.17 -28.90 17.59
N ALA A 623 -18.93 -27.97 18.16
CA ALA A 623 -18.90 -27.69 19.60
C ALA A 623 -19.15 -28.96 20.45
N GLY A 624 -18.34 -29.17 21.49
CA GLY A 624 -18.48 -30.28 22.44
C GLY A 624 -17.19 -30.68 23.17
N LYS A 625 -17.30 -31.73 24.00
CA LYS A 625 -16.19 -32.37 24.72
C LYS A 625 -15.72 -33.60 23.95
N PHE A 626 -14.42 -33.65 23.62
CA PHE A 626 -13.85 -34.71 22.79
C PHE A 626 -12.87 -35.59 23.55
N TYR A 627 -12.95 -36.89 23.24
CA TYR A 627 -12.12 -37.95 23.76
C TYR A 627 -11.39 -38.62 22.61
N ALA A 628 -10.18 -39.11 22.84
CA ALA A 628 -9.36 -39.76 21.83
C ALA A 628 -8.90 -41.16 22.24
N VAL A 629 -8.80 -42.06 21.25
CA VAL A 629 -8.25 -43.41 21.37
C VAL A 629 -7.21 -43.61 20.27
N LEU A 630 -6.05 -44.15 20.63
CA LEU A 630 -5.05 -44.58 19.66
C LEU A 630 -5.28 -46.05 19.30
N SER A 631 -5.40 -46.34 18.02
CA SER A 631 -5.59 -47.70 17.47
C SER A 631 -4.46 -48.04 16.51
N THR A 632 -4.09 -49.31 16.43
CA THR A 632 -3.24 -49.83 15.34
C THR A 632 -4.13 -50.19 14.15
N VAL A 633 -3.64 -49.98 12.92
CA VAL A 633 -4.36 -50.37 11.69
C VAL A 633 -3.88 -51.74 11.18
N SER A 634 -2.67 -52.15 11.53
CA SER A 634 -2.16 -53.50 11.29
C SER A 634 -2.61 -54.43 12.43
N GLY A 635 -3.50 -55.38 12.13
CA GLY A 635 -3.62 -56.57 12.98
C GLY A 635 -2.26 -57.27 13.02
N ASN A 636 -1.84 -57.79 14.19
CA ASN A 636 -0.56 -58.48 14.45
C ASN A 636 0.14 -59.01 13.19
N MET A 637 1.00 -58.20 12.58
CA MET A 637 1.87 -58.69 11.50
C MET A 637 2.97 -59.53 12.16
N PRO A 638 3.21 -60.77 11.72
CA PRO A 638 4.09 -61.72 12.42
C PRO A 638 5.57 -61.29 12.52
N GLN A 639 5.99 -60.24 11.80
CA GLN A 639 7.36 -59.71 11.79
C GLN A 639 7.52 -58.40 12.59
N ASN A 640 6.44 -57.80 13.11
CA ASN A 640 6.51 -56.57 13.90
C ASN A 640 5.51 -56.63 15.08
N PRO A 641 5.94 -57.04 16.29
CA PRO A 641 5.06 -57.11 17.44
C PRO A 641 4.60 -55.70 17.85
N ILE A 642 3.30 -55.55 18.17
CA ILE A 642 2.74 -54.29 18.65
C ILE A 642 3.59 -53.80 19.83
N PRO A 643 4.18 -52.59 19.74
CA PRO A 643 4.96 -52.04 20.84
C PRO A 643 4.10 -52.02 22.12
N THR A 644 4.56 -52.71 23.15
CA THR A 644 3.99 -52.65 24.49
C THR A 644 4.85 -51.69 25.31
N ASN A 645 4.23 -50.74 26.03
CA ASN A 645 4.91 -49.65 26.74
C ASN A 645 5.59 -48.60 25.83
N PHE A 646 4.82 -47.95 24.96
CA PHE A 646 5.25 -46.70 24.34
C PHE A 646 4.57 -45.50 25.00
N THR A 647 5.05 -44.29 24.71
CA THR A 647 4.39 -43.05 25.09
C THR A 647 4.12 -42.27 23.82
N ALA A 648 2.83 -42.09 23.49
CA ALA A 648 2.40 -41.26 22.36
C ALA A 648 1.80 -39.96 22.88
N GLY A 649 2.50 -38.86 22.64
CA GLY A 649 2.03 -37.51 22.96
C GLY A 649 1.34 -36.88 21.76
N PHE A 650 0.14 -36.36 21.97
CA PHE A 650 -0.56 -35.55 20.97
C PHE A 650 -0.90 -34.19 21.58
N MET A 651 -0.69 -33.15 20.79
CA MET A 651 -1.09 -31.78 21.11
C MET A 651 -2.24 -31.39 20.19
N ALA A 652 -3.28 -30.78 20.73
CA ALA A 652 -4.33 -30.10 20.00
C ALA A 652 -4.23 -28.60 20.26
N TYR A 653 -4.32 -27.79 19.21
CA TYR A 653 -4.27 -26.34 19.24
C TYR A 653 -5.56 -25.78 18.62
N TYR A 654 -6.24 -24.93 19.37
CA TYR A 654 -7.53 -24.36 19.00
C TYR A 654 -7.72 -22.99 19.67
N ARG A 655 -8.81 -22.28 19.32
CA ARG A 655 -9.12 -20.96 19.87
C ARG A 655 -10.34 -21.04 20.78
N LYS A 656 -10.33 -20.26 21.85
CA LYS A 656 -11.48 -20.08 22.74
C LYS A 656 -11.91 -18.61 22.70
N HIS A 657 -13.17 -18.36 22.37
CA HIS A 657 -13.75 -17.04 22.42
C HIS A 657 -13.87 -16.55 23.88
N ASN A 658 -13.34 -15.38 24.21
CA ASN A 658 -13.29 -14.85 25.59
C ASN A 658 -13.75 -13.38 25.69
N HIS A 659 -13.40 -12.54 24.71
CA HIS A 659 -13.77 -11.13 24.68
C HIS A 659 -14.68 -10.81 23.49
N THR A 660 -15.63 -9.89 23.67
CA THR A 660 -16.47 -9.35 22.60
C THR A 660 -16.07 -7.91 22.33
N GLU A 661 -14.86 -7.69 21.83
CA GLU A 661 -14.54 -6.41 21.19
C GLU A 661 -15.46 -6.27 19.98
N ASN A 662 -16.28 -5.23 20.00
CA ASN A 662 -17.27 -4.96 18.96
C ASN A 662 -16.67 -4.05 17.88
N PHE A 663 -15.43 -4.25 17.47
CA PHE A 663 -14.76 -3.51 16.39
C PHE A 663 -13.64 -4.36 15.78
N LEU A 664 -13.18 -4.00 14.58
CA LEU A 664 -11.96 -4.56 13.97
C LEU A 664 -10.83 -3.53 13.96
N TYR A 665 -9.59 -3.99 13.89
CA TYR A 665 -8.42 -3.12 13.74
C TYR A 665 -8.17 -2.78 12.28
N GLY A 666 -8.03 -1.50 11.99
CA GLY A 666 -7.69 -0.98 10.66
C GLY A 666 -6.24 -0.53 10.56
N GLY A 667 -5.83 -0.15 9.36
CA GLY A 667 -4.47 0.31 9.11
C GLY A 667 -4.13 1.62 9.78
N GLY A 668 -2.87 1.76 10.18
CA GLY A 668 -2.33 2.99 10.72
C GLY A 668 -2.46 3.11 12.24
N ILE A 669 -1.93 4.22 12.73
CA ILE A 669 -1.84 4.54 14.14
C ILE A 669 -2.60 5.83 14.39
N ARG A 670 -3.21 5.97 15.57
CA ARG A 670 -3.86 7.20 16.02
C ARG A 670 -3.42 7.54 17.43
N ILE A 671 -3.41 8.82 17.75
CA ILE A 671 -3.11 9.29 19.10
C ILE A 671 -4.26 8.94 20.04
N LYS A 672 -3.93 8.34 21.18
CA LYS A 672 -4.86 8.02 22.27
C LYS A 672 -4.75 9.02 23.41
N GLU A 673 -3.51 9.35 23.78
CA GLU A 673 -3.21 10.26 24.87
C GLU A 673 -1.96 11.08 24.56
N ILE A 674 -1.99 12.37 24.88
CA ILE A 674 -0.80 13.21 25.00
C ILE A 674 -0.71 13.70 26.44
N ALA A 675 0.40 13.38 27.11
CA ALA A 675 0.67 13.82 28.47
C ALA A 675 1.84 14.81 28.50
N PHE A 676 1.66 15.91 29.23
CA PHE A 676 2.67 16.94 29.48
C PHE A 676 3.11 16.85 30.93
N LEU A 677 4.39 16.61 31.15
CA LEU A 677 5.02 16.43 32.46
C LEU A 677 6.02 17.55 32.70
N ASN A 678 6.21 17.92 33.97
CA ASN A 678 7.32 18.77 34.38
C ASN A 678 8.60 17.96 34.64
N ASP A 679 9.69 18.66 34.96
CA ASP A 679 11.02 18.09 35.22
C ASP A 679 11.04 17.07 36.37
N ALA A 680 10.10 17.17 37.31
CA ALA A 680 9.91 16.21 38.40
C ALA A 680 9.16 14.93 37.97
N SER A 681 8.94 14.73 36.66
CA SER A 681 8.15 13.64 36.08
C SER A 681 6.69 13.59 36.58
N SER A 682 6.18 14.69 37.14
CA SER A 682 4.77 14.80 37.53
C SER A 682 3.94 15.26 36.33
N VAL A 683 2.84 14.55 36.08
CA VAL A 683 1.90 14.91 35.01
C VAL A 683 1.22 16.22 35.37
N GLN A 684 1.27 17.19 34.48
CA GLN A 684 0.63 18.51 34.65
C GLN A 684 -0.66 18.59 33.85
N LYS A 685 -0.65 18.07 32.63
CA LYS A 685 -1.78 18.07 31.72
C LYS A 685 -1.86 16.78 30.92
N LYS A 686 -3.07 16.31 30.65
CA LYS A 686 -3.35 15.25 29.70
C LYS A 686 -4.44 15.65 28.72
N LYS A 687 -4.28 15.23 27.48
CA LYS A 687 -5.33 15.21 26.46
C LYS A 687 -5.64 13.76 26.11
N LEU A 688 -6.90 13.35 26.28
CA LEU A 688 -7.38 12.02 25.91
C LEU A 688 -8.25 12.13 24.66
N TYR A 689 -8.07 11.19 23.74
CA TYR A 689 -8.76 11.15 22.45
C TYR A 689 -9.58 9.85 22.36
N GLU A 690 -10.89 9.99 22.21
CA GLU A 690 -11.85 8.88 22.11
C GLU A 690 -12.51 8.91 20.73
N TYR A 691 -12.53 7.77 20.06
CA TYR A 691 -12.99 7.63 18.67
C TYR A 691 -14.28 6.80 18.55
N ASN A 692 -14.94 6.56 19.68
CA ASN A 692 -16.12 5.69 19.78
C ASN A 692 -17.36 6.32 19.15
N ASP A 693 -18.32 5.49 18.78
CA ASP A 693 -19.63 5.95 18.36
C ASP A 693 -20.38 6.60 19.53
N ILE A 694 -21.16 7.65 19.24
CA ILE A 694 -21.91 8.39 20.26
C ILE A 694 -23.18 7.65 20.73
N THR A 695 -23.69 6.72 19.94
CA THR A 695 -24.88 5.91 20.24
C THR A 695 -24.52 4.62 20.97
N ASP A 696 -23.36 4.04 20.65
CA ASP A 696 -22.82 2.86 21.29
C ASP A 696 -21.31 3.02 21.51
N THR A 697 -20.92 3.34 22.74
CA THR A 697 -19.52 3.58 23.09
C THR A 697 -18.64 2.32 22.99
N SER A 698 -19.22 1.12 22.89
CA SER A 698 -18.46 -0.12 22.65
C SER A 698 -17.97 -0.25 21.20
N LYS A 699 -18.55 0.53 20.28
CA LYS A 699 -18.19 0.55 18.86
C LYS A 699 -17.27 1.71 18.53
N SER A 700 -16.43 1.51 17.52
CA SER A 700 -15.71 2.57 16.85
C SER A 700 -16.65 3.40 15.96
N SER A 701 -16.42 4.71 15.89
CA SER A 701 -17.02 5.56 14.85
C SER A 701 -16.27 5.52 13.53
N GLY A 702 -15.20 4.70 13.45
CA GLY A 702 -14.33 4.56 12.30
C GLY A 702 -14.95 3.71 11.20
N ALA A 703 -14.66 4.09 9.96
CA ALA A 703 -15.08 3.37 8.76
C ALA A 703 -13.93 3.25 7.75
N LEU A 704 -13.88 2.11 7.05
CA LEU A 704 -13.07 1.95 5.85
C LEU A 704 -13.81 2.51 4.64
N VAL A 705 -13.06 3.06 3.69
CA VAL A 705 -13.60 3.54 2.40
C VAL A 705 -13.18 2.66 1.21
N PHE A 706 -12.23 1.76 1.44
CA PHE A 706 -11.75 0.75 0.50
C PHE A 706 -11.64 -0.60 1.23
N PRO A 707 -11.69 -1.73 0.50
CA PRO A 707 -11.49 -3.05 1.10
C PRO A 707 -10.14 -3.17 1.80
N VAL A 708 -10.00 -4.15 2.71
CA VAL A 708 -8.71 -4.44 3.32
C VAL A 708 -7.64 -4.75 2.24
N PRO A 709 -6.36 -4.38 2.45
CA PRO A 709 -5.28 -4.62 1.50
C PRO A 709 -5.17 -6.07 1.05
N VAL A 710 -4.82 -6.27 -0.23
CA VAL A 710 -4.64 -7.58 -0.84
C VAL A 710 -3.19 -7.71 -1.29
N PHE A 711 -2.49 -8.70 -0.75
CA PHE A 711 -1.09 -9.04 -1.11
C PHE A 711 -0.99 -10.36 -1.88
N GLN A 712 -2.05 -11.16 -1.85
CA GLN A 712 -2.14 -12.44 -2.54
C GLN A 712 -3.44 -12.52 -3.33
N PHE A 713 -3.35 -13.05 -4.53
CA PHE A 713 -4.49 -13.27 -5.41
C PHE A 713 -4.24 -14.45 -6.34
N GLU A 714 -5.31 -15.00 -6.88
CA GLU A 714 -5.26 -15.97 -7.95
C GLU A 714 -5.37 -15.27 -9.31
N GLU A 715 -4.43 -15.57 -10.20
CA GLU A 715 -4.49 -15.21 -11.61
C GLU A 715 -4.89 -16.43 -12.43
N TYR A 716 -5.78 -16.22 -13.40
CA TYR A 716 -6.14 -17.25 -14.37
C TYR A 716 -5.50 -16.90 -15.71
N TYR A 717 -4.56 -17.74 -16.12
CA TYR A 717 -4.00 -17.73 -17.45
C TYR A 717 -4.80 -18.71 -18.32
N ASN A 718 -5.41 -18.21 -19.37
CA ASN A 718 -6.12 -19.04 -20.35
C ASN A 718 -5.60 -18.67 -21.74
N ASN A 719 -5.03 -19.65 -22.44
CA ASN A 719 -4.56 -19.49 -23.81
C ASN A 719 -5.22 -20.51 -24.74
N PHE A 720 -5.51 -20.08 -25.96
CA PHE A 720 -6.13 -20.89 -27.00
C PHE A 720 -5.14 -21.08 -28.14
N TYR A 721 -4.83 -22.33 -28.43
CA TYR A 721 -3.90 -22.72 -29.48
C TYR A 721 -4.66 -23.42 -30.61
N MET A 722 -4.28 -23.13 -31.85
CA MET A 722 -4.72 -23.92 -32.99
C MET A 722 -3.54 -24.66 -33.59
N CYS A 723 -3.71 -25.96 -33.78
CA CYS A 723 -2.71 -26.80 -34.41
C CYS A 723 -3.21 -27.34 -35.73
N ILE A 724 -2.37 -27.28 -36.75
CA ILE A 724 -2.66 -27.94 -38.02
C ILE A 724 -2.13 -29.37 -37.90
N ASP A 725 -3.02 -30.35 -37.92
CA ASP A 725 -2.60 -31.74 -38.03
C ASP A 725 -1.85 -31.94 -39.37
N PRO A 726 -0.56 -32.32 -39.36
CA PRO A 726 0.22 -32.48 -40.57
C PRO A 726 -0.37 -33.52 -41.53
N ALA A 727 -1.09 -34.52 -41.01
CA ALA A 727 -1.67 -35.62 -41.78
C ALA A 727 -3.04 -35.27 -42.38
N SER A 728 -3.90 -34.58 -41.63
CA SER A 728 -5.27 -34.28 -42.06
C SER A 728 -5.48 -32.85 -42.56
N GLN A 729 -4.51 -31.95 -42.37
CA GLN A 729 -4.61 -30.50 -42.61
C GLN A 729 -5.79 -29.83 -41.85
N LEU A 730 -6.37 -30.53 -40.87
CA LEU A 730 -7.45 -30.02 -40.04
C LEU A 730 -6.86 -29.16 -38.92
N MET A 731 -7.57 -28.06 -38.60
CA MET A 731 -7.25 -27.22 -37.45
C MET A 731 -7.87 -27.82 -36.20
N ILE A 732 -7.03 -28.21 -35.24
CA ILE A 732 -7.43 -28.77 -33.95
C ILE A 732 -7.24 -27.68 -32.89
N PRO A 733 -8.33 -27.26 -32.21
CA PRO A 733 -8.24 -26.29 -31.14
C PRO A 733 -7.80 -26.96 -29.84
N HIS A 734 -6.95 -26.26 -29.09
CA HIS A 734 -6.48 -26.65 -27.77
C HIS A 734 -6.62 -25.46 -26.81
N THR A 735 -6.99 -25.74 -25.56
CA THR A 735 -7.07 -24.71 -24.51
C THR A 735 -6.10 -25.07 -23.40
N LEU A 736 -5.30 -24.09 -22.96
CA LEU A 736 -4.42 -24.19 -21.80
C LEU A 736 -4.99 -23.28 -20.72
N GLU A 737 -5.37 -23.88 -19.59
CA GLU A 737 -5.80 -23.14 -18.41
C GLU A 737 -4.80 -23.38 -17.28
N MET A 738 -4.27 -22.29 -16.71
CA MET A 738 -3.37 -22.32 -15.56
C MET A 738 -3.86 -21.33 -14.52
N THR A 739 -3.75 -21.71 -13.25
CA THR A 739 -3.99 -20.81 -12.12
C THR A 739 -2.65 -20.52 -11.45
N TYR A 740 -2.36 -19.25 -11.25
CA TYR A 740 -1.18 -18.76 -10.55
C TYR A 740 -1.56 -18.18 -9.21
N ASN A 741 -0.83 -18.56 -8.18
CA ASN A 741 -0.82 -17.84 -6.91
C ASN A 741 0.25 -16.77 -6.99
N THR A 742 -0.15 -15.50 -6.99
CA THR A 742 0.76 -14.37 -7.00
C THR A 742 0.80 -13.73 -5.63
N ILE A 743 2.00 -13.51 -5.11
CA ILE A 743 2.29 -12.81 -3.85
C ILE A 743 3.11 -11.56 -4.17
N SER A 744 2.74 -10.45 -3.55
CA SER A 744 3.42 -9.16 -3.70
C SER A 744 3.84 -8.64 -2.33
N THR A 745 5.00 -7.98 -2.26
CA THR A 745 5.39 -7.24 -1.06
C THR A 745 4.65 -5.89 -0.91
N LYS A 746 3.86 -5.50 -1.92
CA LYS A 746 3.03 -4.28 -1.91
C LYS A 746 1.56 -4.62 -2.12
N ASN A 747 0.68 -3.84 -1.49
CA ASN A 747 -0.76 -3.93 -1.69
C ASN A 747 -1.10 -3.76 -3.18
N LEU A 748 -1.90 -4.68 -3.71
CA LEU A 748 -2.27 -4.77 -5.12
C LEU A 748 -3.47 -3.89 -5.46
N LEU A 749 -4.24 -3.48 -4.45
CA LEU A 749 -5.31 -2.53 -4.63
C LEU A 749 -4.74 -1.11 -4.61
N SER A 750 -5.15 -0.26 -5.56
CA SER A 750 -4.95 1.19 -5.44
C SER A 750 -5.98 1.72 -4.44
N PRO A 751 -5.62 1.92 -3.16
CA PRO A 751 -6.61 2.19 -2.15
C PRO A 751 -6.91 3.69 -2.14
N GLU A 752 -8.12 4.07 -2.54
CA GLU A 752 -8.61 5.43 -2.26
C GLU A 752 -8.67 5.60 -0.74
N LYS A 753 -7.89 6.53 -0.19
CA LYS A 753 -7.82 6.76 1.25
C LYS A 753 -8.90 7.73 1.73
N THR A 754 -8.93 7.99 3.03
CA THR A 754 -9.70 9.08 3.61
C THR A 754 -8.82 10.11 4.33
N ARG A 755 -8.60 11.26 3.71
CA ARG A 755 -7.56 12.25 4.05
C ARG A 755 -6.22 11.53 4.23
N GLY A 756 -5.90 10.65 3.28
CA GLY A 756 -4.73 9.78 3.33
C GLY A 756 -4.74 8.64 4.35
N ALA A 757 -5.61 8.70 5.36
CA ALA A 757 -5.72 7.64 6.37
C ALA A 757 -6.48 6.41 5.83
N ASP A 758 -6.18 5.24 6.41
CA ASP A 758 -6.88 3.99 6.11
C ASP A 758 -8.30 3.96 6.71
N VAL A 759 -8.46 4.58 7.88
CA VAL A 759 -9.72 4.64 8.64
C VAL A 759 -10.14 6.10 8.84
N GLY A 760 -11.40 6.41 8.56
CA GLY A 760 -11.99 7.73 8.77
C GLY A 760 -13.01 7.72 9.90
N TYR A 761 -12.87 8.63 10.86
CA TYR A 761 -13.72 8.67 12.06
C TYR A 761 -14.83 9.70 11.94
N LYS A 762 -16.05 9.30 12.29
CA LYS A 762 -17.19 10.22 12.35
C LYS A 762 -17.18 11.08 13.62
N TYR A 763 -16.80 10.50 14.76
CA TYR A 763 -16.84 11.16 16.05
C TYR A 763 -15.50 11.07 16.77
N ILE A 764 -14.98 12.22 17.21
CA ILE A 764 -13.80 12.30 18.08
C ILE A 764 -14.11 13.17 19.29
N SER A 765 -13.99 12.61 20.49
CA SER A 765 -14.10 13.34 21.76
C SER A 765 -12.71 13.57 22.34
N VAL A 766 -12.39 14.83 22.63
CA VAL A 766 -11.13 15.24 23.26
C VAL A 766 -11.42 15.69 24.69
N LYS A 767 -10.82 15.03 25.68
CA LYS A 767 -10.92 15.41 27.10
C LYS A 767 -9.63 16.08 27.55
N ASP A 768 -9.74 17.27 28.13
CA ASP A 768 -8.62 17.97 28.76
C ASP A 768 -8.66 17.72 30.27
N ILE A 769 -7.55 17.24 30.82
CA ILE A 769 -7.37 16.94 32.23
C ILE A 769 -6.15 17.69 32.73
N ASP A 770 -6.32 18.50 33.77
CA ASP A 770 -5.23 19.13 34.48
C ASP A 770 -4.99 18.43 35.82
N TYR A 771 -3.76 18.47 36.30
CA TYR A 771 -3.37 17.95 37.60
C TYR A 771 -2.92 19.10 38.49
N THR A 772 -3.45 19.16 39.70
CA THR A 772 -3.01 20.12 40.71
C THR A 772 -1.64 19.73 41.27
N VAL A 773 -0.99 20.66 41.99
CA VAL A 773 0.28 20.41 42.71
C VAL A 773 0.16 19.24 43.71
N THR A 774 -1.05 18.92 44.17
CA THR A 774 -1.37 17.76 45.04
C THR A 774 -1.76 16.50 44.26
N ASN A 775 -1.55 16.44 42.94
CA ASN A 775 -1.98 15.37 42.02
C ASN A 775 -3.51 15.13 41.95
N ALA A 776 -4.33 16.05 42.45
CA ALA A 776 -5.78 15.95 42.28
C ALA A 776 -6.15 16.22 40.81
N VAL A 777 -7.01 15.36 40.26
CA VAL A 777 -7.49 15.41 38.87
C VAL A 777 -8.55 16.49 38.72
N VAL A 778 -8.31 17.45 37.83
CA VAL A 778 -9.26 18.51 37.48
C VAL A 778 -9.65 18.32 36.02
N SER A 779 -10.86 17.79 35.79
CA SER A 779 -11.41 17.77 34.43
C SER A 779 -11.72 19.19 33.98
N LYS A 780 -11.31 19.56 32.77
CA LYS A 780 -11.72 20.81 32.11
C LYS A 780 -12.95 20.63 31.22
N GLY A 781 -13.58 19.47 31.28
CA GLY A 781 -14.66 19.07 30.38
C GLY A 781 -14.15 18.37 29.12
N ARG A 782 -14.95 18.40 28.06
CA ARG A 782 -14.66 17.68 26.81
C ARG A 782 -15.13 18.43 25.58
N THR A 783 -14.45 18.23 24.46
CA THR A 783 -14.88 18.73 23.15
C THR A 783 -15.17 17.58 22.21
N MET A 784 -16.41 17.47 21.77
CA MET A 784 -16.85 16.48 20.78
C MET A 784 -16.83 17.10 19.38
N HIS A 785 -16.17 16.41 18.45
CA HIS A 785 -16.05 16.79 17.05
C HIS A 785 -16.75 15.73 16.21
N GLN A 786 -17.61 16.18 15.29
CA GLN A 786 -18.24 15.35 14.29
C GLN A 786 -17.68 15.73 12.93
N PHE A 787 -17.12 14.76 12.22
CA PHE A 787 -16.61 14.92 10.87
C PHE A 787 -17.49 14.20 9.86
N SER A 788 -17.45 14.65 8.61
CA SER A 788 -17.93 13.82 7.50
C SER A 788 -17.03 12.60 7.35
N SER A 789 -17.62 11.40 7.30
CA SER A 789 -16.84 10.15 7.25
C SER A 789 -17.16 9.33 6.00
N PRO A 790 -16.46 8.20 5.76
CA PRO A 790 -16.83 7.27 4.70
C PRO A 790 -18.29 6.80 4.76
N ILE A 791 -18.91 6.81 5.94
CA ILE A 791 -20.33 6.47 6.12
C ILE A 791 -21.24 7.49 5.42
N ASP A 792 -20.87 8.77 5.48
CA ASP A 792 -21.65 9.89 4.90
C ASP A 792 -21.31 10.14 3.43
N SER A 793 -20.06 9.86 3.03
CA SER A 793 -19.55 10.08 1.68
C SER A 793 -18.71 8.90 1.22
N PRO A 794 -19.35 7.76 0.95
CA PRO A 794 -18.65 6.58 0.50
C PRO A 794 -18.20 6.69 -0.95
N ASN A 795 -17.29 5.81 -1.35
CA ASN A 795 -17.01 5.64 -2.77
C ASN A 795 -18.20 4.97 -3.46
N SER A 796 -18.40 5.26 -4.74
CA SER A 796 -19.41 4.58 -5.57
C SER A 796 -19.19 3.06 -5.54
N LEU A 797 -20.27 2.28 -5.56
CA LEU A 797 -20.25 0.81 -5.45
C LEU A 797 -19.10 0.20 -6.26
N PHE A 798 -18.26 -0.57 -5.58
CA PHE A 798 -17.28 -1.45 -6.21
C PHE A 798 -18.07 -2.49 -7.01
N ASN A 799 -18.12 -2.35 -8.33
CA ASN A 799 -18.47 -3.51 -9.16
C ASN A 799 -17.40 -4.58 -8.88
N TYR A 800 -17.85 -5.84 -8.73
CA TYR A 800 -17.19 -7.12 -8.38
C TYR A 800 -15.72 -7.36 -8.80
N PHE A 801 -15.12 -6.49 -9.60
CA PHE A 801 -13.86 -6.66 -10.32
C PHE A 801 -12.62 -6.14 -9.59
N SER A 802 -12.67 -5.83 -8.29
CA SER A 802 -11.61 -5.06 -7.64
C SER A 802 -10.70 -5.81 -6.68
N MET A 803 -10.85 -7.12 -6.44
CA MET A 803 -9.99 -7.86 -5.49
C MET A 803 -8.85 -8.64 -6.15
N SER A 804 -8.87 -8.77 -7.48
CA SER A 804 -7.77 -9.29 -8.29
C SER A 804 -7.37 -8.24 -9.33
N PRO A 805 -6.07 -8.06 -9.58
CA PRO A 805 -5.54 -7.31 -10.70
C PRO A 805 -6.22 -7.60 -12.06
N PRO A 806 -6.49 -6.55 -12.87
CA PRO A 806 -6.24 -5.14 -12.56
C PRO A 806 -7.36 -4.62 -11.65
N GLY A 807 -7.01 -4.12 -10.46
CA GLY A 807 -8.02 -3.64 -9.53
C GLY A 807 -8.83 -2.48 -10.12
N ALA A 808 -10.15 -2.51 -10.00
CA ALA A 808 -11.00 -1.42 -10.45
C ALA A 808 -10.75 -0.13 -9.65
N TYR A 809 -10.60 0.99 -10.35
CA TYR A 809 -10.44 2.32 -9.74
C TYR A 809 -11.81 2.91 -9.37
N ALA A 810 -11.89 3.54 -8.20
CA ALA A 810 -13.08 4.27 -7.76
C ALA A 810 -12.93 5.77 -8.02
N SER A 811 -14.05 6.49 -8.18
CA SER A 811 -14.01 7.95 -8.12
C SER A 811 -13.51 8.40 -6.75
N ASN A 812 -12.55 9.34 -6.75
CA ASN A 812 -12.05 9.92 -5.52
C ASN A 812 -13.07 10.92 -4.93
N PHE A 813 -13.64 10.60 -3.77
CA PHE A 813 -14.52 11.48 -2.98
C PHE A 813 -13.86 11.97 -1.68
N ASP A 814 -12.53 11.97 -1.62
CA ASP A 814 -11.80 12.24 -0.39
C ASP A 814 -12.05 13.64 0.18
N TYR A 815 -12.22 14.61 -0.72
CA TYR A 815 -12.55 15.99 -0.36
C TYR A 815 -13.86 16.13 0.43
N ARG A 816 -14.78 15.16 0.33
CA ARG A 816 -16.05 15.17 1.08
C ARG A 816 -15.90 14.65 2.50
N ARG A 817 -14.77 14.01 2.83
CA ARG A 817 -14.52 13.34 4.11
C ARG A 817 -13.59 14.19 4.97
N GLY A 818 -13.60 13.99 6.28
CA GLY A 818 -12.78 14.73 7.25
C GLY A 818 -13.12 16.22 7.39
N ASN A 819 -14.27 16.68 6.88
CA ASN A 819 -14.74 18.05 7.07
C ASN A 819 -15.43 18.15 8.43
N LEU A 820 -15.09 19.15 9.25
CA LEU A 820 -15.67 19.34 10.59
C LEU A 820 -17.12 19.82 10.48
N MET A 821 -18.10 18.94 10.67
CA MET A 821 -19.53 19.23 10.53
C MET A 821 -20.12 19.88 11.79
N ASN A 822 -19.74 19.37 12.96
CA ASN A 822 -20.23 19.89 14.24
C ASN A 822 -19.13 19.82 15.30
N LYS A 823 -19.06 20.85 16.15
CA LYS A 823 -18.19 20.87 17.33
C LYS A 823 -19.01 21.29 18.54
N LYS A 824 -18.96 20.50 19.62
CA LYS A 824 -19.66 20.77 20.89
C LYS A 824 -18.66 20.73 22.03
N VAL A 825 -18.60 21.80 22.82
CA VAL A 825 -17.74 21.90 24.01
C VAL A 825 -18.62 21.77 25.24
N PHE A 826 -18.17 20.95 26.18
CA PHE A 826 -18.82 20.70 27.46
C PHE A 826 -17.88 21.10 28.60
N ASP A 827 -18.44 21.65 29.67
CA ASP A 827 -17.71 21.94 30.90
C ASP A 827 -17.45 20.65 31.73
N ALA A 828 -16.82 20.80 32.90
CA ALA A 828 -16.52 19.70 33.81
C ALA A 828 -17.78 19.02 34.40
N ALA A 829 -18.91 19.73 34.45
CA ALA A 829 -20.20 19.20 34.87
C ALA A 829 -20.99 18.58 33.70
N ASN A 830 -20.36 18.48 32.52
CA ASN A 830 -20.94 17.96 31.28
C ASN A 830 -22.13 18.81 30.74
N ASN A 831 -22.20 20.09 31.12
CA ASN A 831 -23.10 21.06 30.48
C ASN A 831 -22.46 21.55 29.18
N MET A 832 -23.26 21.66 28.11
CA MET A 832 -22.79 22.20 26.85
C MET A 832 -22.61 23.72 26.96
N VAL A 833 -21.40 24.20 26.67
CA VAL A 833 -21.04 25.63 26.76
C VAL A 833 -20.83 26.29 25.40
N TYR A 834 -20.59 25.50 24.35
CA TYR A 834 -20.41 26.02 22.98
C TYR A 834 -20.81 24.97 21.96
N GLN A 835 -21.48 25.40 20.88
CA GLN A 835 -21.74 24.59 19.70
C GLN A 835 -21.41 25.37 18.42
N GLU A 836 -20.78 24.68 17.47
CA GLU A 836 -20.51 25.16 16.12
C GLU A 836 -21.08 24.16 15.13
N ASN A 837 -21.79 24.64 14.11
CA ASN A 837 -22.34 23.84 13.03
C ASN A 837 -21.81 24.40 11.71
N ASN A 838 -21.17 23.55 10.92
CA ASN A 838 -20.61 23.93 9.63
C ASN A 838 -21.40 23.24 8.52
N ILE A 839 -21.76 24.03 7.50
CA ILE A 839 -22.45 23.56 6.32
C ILE A 839 -21.51 23.73 5.14
N TYR A 840 -21.29 22.63 4.41
CA TYR A 840 -20.42 22.60 3.24
C TYR A 840 -21.29 22.50 1.98
N ASN A 841 -21.21 23.51 1.12
CA ASN A 841 -21.84 23.49 -0.20
C ASN A 841 -20.82 22.97 -1.23
N ASP A 842 -21.18 21.89 -1.90
CA ASP A 842 -20.30 21.23 -2.86
C ASP A 842 -20.49 21.76 -4.28
N SER A 843 -19.43 22.34 -4.85
CA SER A 843 -19.31 22.55 -6.29
C SER A 843 -18.05 21.86 -6.78
N PHE A 844 -18.20 20.81 -7.58
CA PHE A 844 -17.07 19.97 -8.02
C PHE A 844 -16.95 19.94 -9.54
N VAL A 845 -15.75 19.64 -10.00
CA VAL A 845 -15.44 19.34 -11.40
C VAL A 845 -14.76 17.98 -11.43
N THR A 846 -15.07 17.18 -12.43
CA THR A 846 -14.49 15.86 -12.62
C THR A 846 -13.36 15.95 -13.63
N GLU A 847 -12.16 15.48 -13.26
CA GLU A 847 -11.03 15.31 -14.17
C GLU A 847 -10.66 13.84 -14.25
N ILE A 848 -10.53 13.32 -15.46
CA ILE A 848 -10.05 11.95 -15.67
C ILE A 848 -8.54 12.02 -15.83
N THR A 849 -7.82 11.45 -14.87
CA THR A 849 -6.35 11.42 -14.88
C THR A 849 -5.78 10.16 -15.51
N GLY A 850 -6.63 9.18 -15.85
CA GLY A 850 -6.21 7.99 -16.59
C GLY A 850 -7.36 7.03 -16.88
N ILE A 851 -7.14 6.13 -17.84
CA ILE A 851 -8.09 5.09 -18.28
C ILE A 851 -7.34 3.76 -18.23
N ASN A 852 -7.91 2.77 -17.55
CA ASN A 852 -7.35 1.43 -17.50
C ASN A 852 -8.29 0.43 -18.16
N PHE A 853 -7.74 -0.32 -19.10
CA PHE A 853 -8.49 -1.34 -19.78
C PHE A 853 -8.28 -2.67 -19.06
N LEU A 854 -9.33 -3.24 -18.44
CA LEU A 854 -9.23 -4.54 -17.79
C LEU A 854 -9.49 -5.64 -18.83
N ALA A 855 -8.49 -6.49 -19.09
CA ALA A 855 -8.72 -7.75 -19.79
C ALA A 855 -9.19 -8.78 -18.76
N ARG A 856 -10.44 -9.28 -18.87
CA ARG A 856 -11.07 -10.21 -17.90
C ARG A 856 -10.37 -11.57 -17.75
N LYS A 857 -9.38 -11.84 -18.59
CA LYS A 857 -8.60 -13.08 -18.67
C LYS A 857 -7.27 -12.65 -19.29
N ASN A 858 -6.14 -12.97 -18.67
CA ASN A 858 -4.80 -12.64 -19.17
C ASN A 858 -4.56 -13.31 -20.54
N PHE A 859 -5.10 -12.73 -21.60
CA PHE A 859 -5.00 -13.23 -22.97
C PHE A 859 -3.71 -12.71 -23.60
N ILE A 860 -2.72 -13.57 -23.68
CA ILE A 860 -1.53 -13.34 -24.49
C ILE A 860 -1.77 -13.96 -25.87
N PHE A 861 -1.98 -13.12 -26.88
CA PHE A 861 -1.98 -13.57 -28.28
C PHE A 861 -0.56 -13.99 -28.68
N ASN A 862 -0.34 -15.28 -28.89
CA ASN A 862 0.79 -15.73 -29.70
C ASN A 862 0.38 -15.69 -31.17
N ARG A 863 1.19 -15.00 -31.99
CA ARG A 863 0.95 -14.58 -33.40
C ARG A 863 0.83 -15.70 -34.44
N PHE A 864 0.21 -16.84 -34.12
CA PHE A 864 0.14 -17.98 -35.02
C PHE A 864 -1.24 -18.19 -35.68
N ASN A 865 -2.15 -17.20 -35.69
CA ASN A 865 -3.43 -17.39 -36.36
C ASN A 865 -4.00 -16.13 -37.05
N THR A 866 -4.13 -16.19 -38.37
CA THR A 866 -4.65 -15.15 -39.26
C THR A 866 -6.17 -14.96 -39.22
N SER A 867 -6.86 -15.38 -38.15
CA SER A 867 -8.33 -15.26 -38.05
C SER A 867 -8.89 -14.70 -36.74
N ASP A 868 -8.07 -14.45 -35.71
CA ASP A 868 -8.55 -13.88 -34.45
C ASP A 868 -7.86 -12.54 -34.17
N ILE A 869 -8.58 -11.44 -34.43
CA ILE A 869 -8.31 -10.04 -34.03
C ILE A 869 -6.88 -9.50 -34.30
N ASP A 870 -6.15 -10.03 -35.28
CA ASP A 870 -4.84 -9.46 -35.67
C ASP A 870 -4.94 -8.16 -36.48
N SER A 871 -6.15 -7.80 -36.91
CA SER A 871 -6.41 -6.55 -37.62
C SER A 871 -7.52 -5.75 -36.97
N TYR A 872 -7.40 -4.42 -37.03
CA TYR A 872 -8.43 -3.52 -36.55
C TYR A 872 -9.77 -3.74 -37.24
N ALA A 873 -9.78 -4.19 -38.51
CA ALA A 873 -11.01 -4.49 -39.23
C ALA A 873 -11.79 -5.65 -38.59
N VAL A 874 -11.10 -6.70 -38.14
CA VAL A 874 -11.71 -7.85 -37.44
C VAL A 874 -12.17 -7.43 -36.05
N PHE A 875 -11.33 -6.71 -35.29
CA PHE A 875 -11.70 -6.14 -33.99
C PHE A 875 -12.97 -5.29 -34.08
N LYS A 876 -13.00 -4.35 -35.02
CA LYS A 876 -14.11 -3.45 -35.25
C LYS A 876 -15.38 -4.22 -35.60
N THR A 877 -15.31 -5.17 -36.53
CA THR A 877 -16.46 -5.98 -36.95
C THR A 877 -17.04 -6.76 -35.77
N ALA A 878 -16.20 -7.30 -34.90
CA ALA A 878 -16.64 -7.99 -33.70
C ALA A 878 -17.28 -7.03 -32.66
N MET A 879 -16.72 -5.83 -32.52
CA MET A 879 -17.26 -4.76 -31.67
C MET A 879 -18.58 -4.17 -32.19
N ASP A 880 -18.78 -4.13 -33.51
CA ASP A 880 -20.01 -3.64 -34.15
C ASP A 880 -21.16 -4.65 -34.03
N ASN A 881 -20.85 -5.95 -34.01
CA ASN A 881 -21.82 -7.05 -33.95
C ASN A 881 -22.08 -7.57 -32.52
N CYS A 882 -21.76 -6.76 -31.50
CA CYS A 882 -21.70 -7.18 -30.12
C CYS A 882 -23.09 -7.37 -29.47
N TYR A 883 -23.53 -8.60 -29.26
CA TYR A 883 -24.64 -8.95 -28.36
C TYR A 883 -24.08 -9.39 -26.99
N LEU A 884 -24.70 -8.97 -25.88
CA LEU A 884 -24.23 -9.08 -24.48
C LEU A 884 -23.71 -10.47 -24.02
N SER A 885 -23.96 -11.55 -24.77
CA SER A 885 -23.48 -12.91 -24.49
C SER A 885 -22.16 -13.29 -25.19
N SER A 886 -21.62 -12.47 -26.10
CA SER A 886 -20.39 -12.80 -26.83
C SER A 886 -19.13 -12.52 -25.98
N PHE A 887 -18.13 -13.39 -26.13
CA PHE A 887 -16.86 -13.34 -25.41
C PHE A 887 -16.12 -12.01 -25.62
N LEU A 888 -16.22 -11.43 -26.83
CA LEU A 888 -15.63 -10.13 -27.13
C LEU A 888 -16.36 -8.94 -26.48
N CYS A 889 -17.67 -9.04 -26.24
CA CYS A 889 -18.41 -7.97 -25.57
C CYS A 889 -18.06 -7.85 -24.08
N GLN A 890 -17.49 -8.91 -23.50
CA GLN A 890 -17.05 -8.87 -22.11
C GLN A 890 -15.83 -7.94 -21.92
N TYR A 891 -15.01 -7.70 -22.95
CA TYR A 891 -13.87 -6.77 -22.89
C TYR A 891 -14.28 -5.31 -22.65
N THR A 892 -15.43 -4.87 -23.17
CA THR A 892 -15.92 -3.48 -23.00
C THR A 892 -16.62 -3.26 -21.67
N SER A 893 -17.34 -4.27 -21.19
CA SER A 893 -17.97 -4.26 -19.86
C SER A 893 -16.99 -4.31 -18.69
N ALA A 894 -15.69 -4.47 -18.98
CA ALA A 894 -14.60 -4.54 -18.01
C ALA A 894 -13.71 -3.29 -17.99
N MET A 895 -14.04 -2.20 -18.68
CA MET A 895 -13.21 -0.99 -18.67
C MET A 895 -13.32 -0.23 -17.34
N GLY A 896 -12.18 0.06 -16.70
CA GLY A 896 -12.10 0.81 -15.45
C GLY A 896 -11.64 2.25 -15.68
N ILE A 897 -12.32 3.23 -15.09
CA ILE A 897 -11.98 4.65 -15.26
C ILE A 897 -11.35 5.18 -13.97
N ARG A 898 -10.15 5.76 -14.06
CA ARG A 898 -9.58 6.54 -12.95
C ARG A 898 -9.99 7.99 -13.09
N SER A 899 -11.01 8.39 -12.33
CA SER A 899 -11.48 9.77 -12.26
C SER A 899 -11.13 10.39 -10.91
N ILE A 900 -10.50 11.56 -10.94
CA ILE A 900 -10.32 12.41 -9.76
C ILE A 900 -11.40 13.49 -9.84
N ARG A 901 -12.30 13.51 -8.86
CA ARG A 901 -13.23 14.63 -8.69
C ARG A 901 -12.59 15.62 -7.73
N TYR A 902 -12.51 16.89 -8.12
CA TYR A 902 -11.97 17.96 -7.30
C TYR A 902 -13.06 18.99 -6.94
N HIS A 903 -12.91 19.70 -5.83
CA HIS A 903 -13.98 20.45 -5.18
C HIS A 903 -13.65 21.93 -4.91
N SER A 904 -14.68 22.78 -5.03
CA SER A 904 -14.85 24.09 -4.36
C SER A 904 -15.91 23.92 -3.30
N SER A 905 -15.55 24.24 -2.06
CA SER A 905 -16.51 24.72 -1.08
C SER A 905 -16.60 26.22 -1.15
N THR A 906 -17.82 26.74 -1.21
CA THR A 906 -18.11 28.11 -0.76
C THR A 906 -18.53 27.99 0.70
N PHE A 907 -17.76 28.59 1.61
CA PHE A 907 -18.06 28.59 3.04
C PHE A 907 -19.20 29.57 3.33
N ILE A 908 -20.34 29.08 3.82
CA ILE A 908 -21.36 29.93 4.44
C ILE A 908 -21.25 29.71 5.95
N PHE A 909 -20.58 30.65 6.63
CA PHE A 909 -20.54 30.69 8.09
C PHE A 909 -21.92 31.11 8.60
N GLN A 910 -22.74 30.17 9.08
CA GLN A 910 -23.89 30.48 9.91
C GLN A 910 -23.57 30.18 11.38
N LYS A 911 -23.08 31.21 12.07
CA LYS A 911 -22.92 31.18 13.52
C LYS A 911 -24.29 31.30 14.17
N LYS A 912 -24.88 30.18 14.62
CA LYS A 912 -25.93 30.22 15.66
C LYS A 912 -25.22 30.14 17.01
N LEU A 913 -25.17 31.27 17.71
CA LEU A 913 -24.76 31.35 19.12
C LEU A 913 -25.82 30.70 20.01
#